data_AF-A0A7J4TLK5-F1
#
_entry.id   AF-A0A7J4TLK5-F1
#
_cell.length_a   1.000
_cell.length_b   1.000
_cell.length_c   1.000
_cell.angle_alpha   90.00
_cell.angle_beta   90.00
_cell.angle_gamma   90.00
#
_symmetry.space_group_name_H-M   'P 1'
#
loop_
_entity.id
_entity.type
_entity.pdbx_description
1 polymer ?
#
loop_
_entity_poly.entity_id
_entity_poly.type
_entity_poly.pdbx_seq_one_letter_code
_entity_poly.pdbx_strand_id
1 'polypeptide(L)'
;MFTGKNLRKLLGSVRAVIVDEVHDLAASERGWQLSLGLARLEALSGRKVQRIGLSATVGNPQEVAEWLSPKRGKAIIAMGERDTDLTVECAQPLAEDEVGGIELGVTPRVHASFRRLIEVLRSEPPCLVFVNSRNDAETIANRLQTMAPDVQIGVHHGSLAADTRQEMEDRLRTGELAGLVCTSSLELGIDVGKIRRIIQVKSPRSVDRMLQRVGRADHRLGGVGRGHLLAWDADEISEGAVVARRAMFGEIEPVEWRDRPKSVVANQLVLMAHSHNAVPIDTATEIIGNACQFEGWNRHDTEAILKVLADGWIIRHTPDPKEVPWYRWPAKVYAHAQAEAKAKKQLLPEERPKYNVPDEEIPTELKEMKVDVPEAFAKGWFSTAGRTRQWVTNHLSMIPDKQSYRVRDAVTRRSLGNVDEAFVLSLNDSGEDDDGTRRQFVMAGRTWMIIDADPEQSELLVTPVSDQASAPQWVGELPPVPKAIARDIGRLRHLIAEDIGAYQAPIEHDDSVLDVNALFADRDSTLKEHPIDDEAMGILAETITNHLELTGVLATDRKITIEEREDAIVINSCHGSRINEAIGHFLMAMASTKTGKWGRLVNEPTRISLQTGDIYAQHIIGWLTETPPDALQGLLSVTLPNSRQVRWRFAQVAKTFGILRHGVDPRKINLQALLRKYRGTVVMEEVLDKLFHERMDVTGARDVLHAIQTGLISLEVSPTGPMGVSNRSSRDLLLPNWDNAAVREKLRTRLVNERAVLCCLKCGNVRRFRVARFNEIEGIRKCSKCSGTMLACARESMQSMLEGWVASEDEKDQGRMMKNADLVQSRGYEAVVCLMGRGIGEATAQRLLRRTQRNNMEGLLEAIHKAEIEYARTRRFWS
;
A
#
# COMPACT_ATOMS: atom_id res chain seq x y z
N MET A 1 9.28 -6.12 -23.05
CA MET A 1 8.47 -6.87 -24.04
C MET A 1 9.25 -7.34 -25.28
N PHE A 2 9.90 -6.50 -26.10
CA PHE A 2 10.46 -6.94 -27.41
C PHE A 2 12.00 -6.96 -27.51
N THR A 3 12.71 -7.36 -26.45
CA THR A 3 14.18 -7.22 -26.36
C THR A 3 14.96 -8.25 -27.20
N GLY A 4 14.42 -9.46 -27.40
CA GLY A 4 15.06 -10.53 -28.17
C GLY A 4 14.90 -10.42 -29.69
N LYS A 5 15.98 -10.61 -30.46
CA LYS A 5 15.96 -10.59 -31.94
C LYS A 5 15.02 -11.64 -32.53
N ASN A 6 15.04 -12.88 -32.01
CA ASN A 6 14.19 -13.98 -32.48
C ASN A 6 12.71 -13.72 -32.17
N LEU A 7 12.42 -13.24 -30.96
CA LEU A 7 11.06 -12.86 -30.57
C LEU A 7 10.49 -11.79 -31.51
N ARG A 8 11.26 -10.74 -31.84
CA ARG A 8 10.82 -9.71 -32.80
C ARG A 8 10.50 -10.29 -34.19
N LYS A 9 11.31 -11.24 -34.67
CA LYS A 9 11.06 -11.90 -35.96
C LYS A 9 9.73 -12.67 -35.95
N LEU A 10 9.42 -13.37 -34.86
CA LEU A 10 8.15 -14.08 -34.69
C LEU A 10 6.97 -13.10 -34.61
N LEU A 11 7.12 -12.05 -33.81
CA LEU A 11 6.07 -11.04 -33.60
C LEU A 11 5.68 -10.29 -34.88
N GLY A 12 6.58 -10.11 -35.84
CA GLY A 12 6.24 -9.48 -37.13
C GLY A 12 5.17 -10.22 -37.95
N SER A 13 4.89 -11.49 -37.63
CA SER A 13 3.84 -12.29 -38.28
C SER A 13 2.47 -12.22 -37.58
N VAL A 14 2.36 -11.60 -36.41
CA VAL A 14 1.13 -11.58 -35.60
C VAL A 14 -0.01 -10.87 -36.31
N ARG A 15 -1.20 -11.48 -36.37
CA ARG A 15 -2.40 -10.91 -37.04
C ARG A 15 -3.46 -10.40 -36.08
N ALA A 16 -3.57 -11.02 -34.91
CA ALA A 16 -4.52 -10.64 -33.88
C ALA A 16 -3.88 -10.70 -32.50
N VAL A 17 -4.37 -9.86 -31.58
CA VAL A 17 -4.04 -9.87 -30.15
C VAL A 17 -5.35 -9.92 -29.38
N ILE A 18 -5.46 -10.88 -28.48
CA ILE A 18 -6.58 -11.02 -27.55
C ILE A 18 -6.10 -10.53 -26.19
N VAL A 19 -6.86 -9.62 -25.59
CA VAL A 19 -6.62 -9.03 -24.29
C VAL A 19 -7.79 -9.43 -23.40
N ASP A 20 -7.57 -10.46 -22.59
CA ASP A 20 -8.54 -10.86 -21.57
C ASP A 20 -8.49 -9.89 -20.39
N GLU A 21 -9.64 -9.68 -19.73
CA GLU A 21 -9.84 -8.69 -18.65
C GLU A 21 -9.30 -7.29 -19.00
N VAL A 22 -9.74 -6.74 -20.14
CA VAL A 22 -9.21 -5.49 -20.69
C VAL A 22 -9.38 -4.29 -19.74
N HIS A 23 -10.40 -4.28 -18.88
CA HIS A 23 -10.67 -3.19 -17.92
C HIS A 23 -9.57 -3.09 -16.84
N ASP A 24 -9.11 -4.22 -16.32
CA ASP A 24 -8.02 -4.29 -15.34
C ASP A 24 -6.69 -3.76 -15.91
N LEU A 25 -6.48 -3.99 -17.21
CA LEU A 25 -5.31 -3.48 -17.90
C LEU A 25 -5.45 -1.99 -18.17
N ALA A 26 -6.59 -1.53 -18.70
CA ALA A 26 -6.83 -0.13 -19.02
C ALA A 26 -6.57 0.82 -17.84
N ALA A 27 -7.03 0.44 -16.64
CA ALA A 27 -6.85 1.19 -15.41
C ALA A 27 -5.42 1.16 -14.81
N SER A 28 -4.46 0.45 -15.41
CA SER A 28 -3.16 0.22 -14.80
C SER A 28 -1.97 0.53 -15.72
N GLU A 29 -0.80 0.75 -15.10
CA GLU A 29 0.45 0.97 -15.84
C GLU A 29 0.79 -0.18 -16.81
N ARG A 30 0.29 -1.39 -16.53
CA ARG A 30 0.43 -2.56 -17.40
C ARG A 30 -0.31 -2.37 -18.72
N GLY A 31 -1.53 -1.82 -18.69
CA GLY A 31 -2.25 -1.50 -19.93
C GLY A 31 -1.58 -0.39 -20.71
N TRP A 32 -1.01 0.61 -20.05
CA TRP A 32 -0.28 1.68 -20.73
C TRP A 32 0.99 1.16 -21.42
N GLN A 33 1.70 0.23 -20.77
CA GLN A 33 2.80 -0.51 -21.41
C GLN A 33 2.31 -1.37 -22.58
N LEU A 34 1.18 -2.06 -22.43
CA LEU A 34 0.59 -2.87 -23.49
C LEU A 34 0.22 -2.00 -24.70
N SER A 35 -0.37 -0.83 -24.50
CA SER A 35 -0.74 0.09 -25.57
C SER A 35 0.48 0.52 -26.41
N LEU A 36 1.58 0.93 -25.75
CA LEU A 36 2.84 1.19 -26.46
C LEU A 36 3.43 -0.08 -27.08
N GLY A 37 3.27 -1.23 -26.44
CA GLY A 37 3.63 -2.54 -26.99
C GLY A 37 2.89 -2.83 -28.30
N LEU A 38 1.60 -2.54 -28.38
CA LEU A 38 0.77 -2.70 -29.57
C LEU A 38 1.18 -1.72 -30.67
N ALA A 39 1.43 -0.44 -30.34
CA ALA A 39 1.94 0.53 -31.31
C ALA A 39 3.30 0.11 -31.89
N ARG A 40 4.20 -0.38 -31.03
CA ARG A 40 5.50 -0.94 -31.45
C ARG A 40 5.35 -2.23 -32.26
N LEU A 41 4.37 -3.07 -31.96
CA LEU A 41 4.09 -4.30 -32.71
C LEU A 41 3.61 -3.96 -34.13
N GLU A 42 2.74 -2.97 -34.28
CA GLU A 42 2.29 -2.50 -35.59
C GLU A 42 3.45 -1.89 -36.38
N ALA A 43 4.28 -1.06 -35.74
CA ALA A 43 5.49 -0.50 -36.37
C ALA A 43 6.48 -1.59 -36.81
N LEU A 44 6.63 -2.65 -36.01
CA LEU A 44 7.48 -3.81 -36.34
C LEU A 44 6.88 -4.67 -37.47
N SER A 45 5.56 -4.83 -37.49
CA SER A 45 4.86 -5.69 -38.46
C SER A 45 4.60 -4.98 -39.80
N GLY A 46 4.73 -3.65 -39.84
CA GLY A 46 4.40 -2.82 -41.00
C GLY A 46 2.92 -2.80 -41.37
N ARG A 47 2.04 -3.27 -40.47
CA ARG A 47 0.59 -3.35 -40.69
C ARG A 47 -0.18 -3.24 -39.37
N LYS A 48 -1.45 -2.90 -39.49
CA LYS A 48 -2.37 -2.91 -38.35
C LYS A 48 -2.66 -4.35 -37.90
N VAL A 49 -2.83 -4.52 -36.60
CA VAL A 49 -3.13 -5.81 -35.94
C VAL A 49 -4.57 -5.75 -35.42
N GLN A 50 -5.33 -6.83 -35.56
CA GLN A 50 -6.67 -6.93 -34.97
C GLN A 50 -6.54 -7.04 -33.45
N ARG A 51 -7.30 -6.25 -32.70
CA ARG A 51 -7.28 -6.26 -31.24
C ARG A 51 -8.67 -6.65 -30.74
N ILE A 52 -8.73 -7.62 -29.82
CA ILE A 52 -9.97 -8.13 -29.25
C ILE A 52 -9.82 -8.01 -27.73
N GLY A 53 -10.70 -7.26 -27.08
CA GLY A 53 -10.74 -7.12 -25.62
C GLY A 53 -11.92 -7.91 -25.07
N LEU A 54 -11.72 -8.61 -23.95
CA LEU A 54 -12.78 -9.30 -23.21
C LEU A 54 -12.86 -8.68 -21.81
N SER A 55 -14.07 -8.48 -21.29
CA SER A 55 -14.30 -8.03 -19.91
C SER A 55 -15.74 -8.33 -19.51
N ALA A 56 -15.94 -8.67 -18.24
CA ALA A 56 -17.26 -8.86 -17.63
C ALA A 56 -17.84 -7.56 -17.02
N THR A 57 -16.99 -6.64 -16.56
CA THR A 57 -17.40 -5.50 -15.72
C THR A 57 -16.77 -4.20 -16.22
N VAL A 58 -17.50 -3.47 -17.07
CA VAL A 58 -17.04 -2.17 -17.62
C VAL A 58 -18.17 -1.14 -17.60
N GLY A 59 -18.00 -0.05 -16.84
CA GLY A 59 -18.98 1.06 -16.81
C GLY A 59 -18.97 1.95 -18.06
N ASN A 60 -17.84 2.05 -18.75
CA ASN A 60 -17.64 2.88 -19.96
C ASN A 60 -17.11 2.04 -21.16
N PRO A 61 -17.88 1.04 -21.65
CA PRO A 61 -17.39 0.06 -22.61
C PRO A 61 -16.92 0.67 -23.94
N GLN A 62 -17.53 1.77 -24.38
CA GLN A 62 -17.12 2.45 -25.61
C GLN A 62 -15.76 3.16 -25.45
N GLU A 63 -15.49 3.78 -24.30
CA GLU A 63 -14.19 4.40 -24.03
C GLU A 63 -13.09 3.35 -23.91
N VAL A 64 -13.36 2.21 -23.28
CA VAL A 64 -12.39 1.09 -23.21
C VAL A 64 -12.13 0.49 -24.58
N ALA A 65 -13.15 0.38 -25.44
CA ALA A 65 -12.98 -0.08 -26.81
C ALA A 65 -12.10 0.89 -27.63
N GLU A 66 -12.32 2.20 -27.47
CA GLU A 66 -11.53 3.25 -28.10
C GLU A 66 -10.08 3.25 -27.57
N TRP A 67 -9.89 3.09 -26.26
CA TRP A 67 -8.59 2.93 -25.60
C TRP A 67 -7.79 1.76 -26.19
N LEU A 68 -8.43 0.60 -26.40
CA LEU A 68 -7.77 -0.60 -26.95
C LEU A 68 -7.48 -0.43 -28.44
N SER A 69 -8.42 0.15 -29.19
CA SER A 69 -8.35 0.29 -30.65
C SER A 69 -8.71 1.71 -31.09
N PRO A 70 -7.76 2.65 -31.08
CA PRO A 70 -8.04 4.05 -31.39
C PRO A 70 -8.67 4.22 -32.78
N LYS A 71 -9.73 5.02 -32.83
CA LYS A 71 -10.56 5.41 -33.99
C LYS A 71 -11.31 4.26 -34.65
N ARG A 72 -11.23 3.05 -34.09
CA ARG A 72 -11.76 1.80 -34.68
C ARG A 72 -12.46 0.91 -33.66
N GLY A 73 -12.37 1.26 -32.38
CA GLY A 73 -12.91 0.50 -31.27
C GLY A 73 -14.43 0.54 -31.32
N LYS A 74 -15.03 -0.64 -31.27
CA LYS A 74 -16.48 -0.78 -31.12
C LYS A 74 -16.75 -1.69 -29.94
N ALA A 75 -17.49 -1.18 -28.96
CA ALA A 75 -17.98 -2.03 -27.89
C ALA A 75 -19.07 -2.96 -28.43
N ILE A 76 -18.96 -4.25 -28.09
CA ILE A 76 -20.00 -5.24 -28.32
C ILE A 76 -20.49 -5.66 -26.94
N ILE A 77 -21.66 -5.16 -26.55
CA ILE A 77 -22.26 -5.49 -25.27
C ILE A 77 -23.12 -6.74 -25.49
N ALA A 78 -22.69 -7.85 -24.90
CA ALA A 78 -23.47 -9.08 -24.82
C ALA A 78 -23.82 -9.29 -23.34
N MET A 79 -25.07 -9.05 -22.97
CA MET A 79 -25.55 -9.32 -21.62
C MET A 79 -25.94 -10.79 -21.53
N GLY A 80 -25.28 -11.54 -20.66
CA GLY A 80 -25.83 -12.82 -20.19
C GLY A 80 -26.93 -12.54 -19.17
N GLU A 81 -28.05 -13.24 -19.24
CA GLU A 81 -29.06 -13.23 -18.17
C GLU A 81 -28.45 -13.87 -16.91
N ARG A 82 -27.88 -13.04 -16.04
CA ARG A 82 -27.34 -13.47 -14.76
C ARG A 82 -27.82 -12.52 -13.66
N ASP A 83 -28.80 -12.97 -12.90
CA ASP A 83 -29.32 -12.21 -11.78
C ASP A 83 -28.28 -12.17 -10.65
N THR A 84 -28.19 -11.01 -10.00
CA THR A 84 -27.39 -10.79 -8.80
C THR A 84 -28.33 -10.54 -7.63
N ASP A 85 -28.14 -11.28 -6.55
CA ASP A 85 -28.97 -11.23 -5.35
C ASP A 85 -28.05 -11.02 -4.14
N LEU A 86 -28.12 -9.83 -3.56
CA LEU A 86 -27.26 -9.40 -2.48
C LEU A 86 -28.11 -8.95 -1.30
N THR A 87 -27.63 -9.19 -0.08
CA THR A 87 -28.18 -8.62 1.15
C THR A 87 -27.07 -8.01 1.98
N VAL A 88 -27.34 -6.86 2.61
CA VAL A 88 -26.48 -6.24 3.62
C VAL A 88 -27.07 -6.54 4.98
N GLU A 89 -26.31 -7.26 5.79
CA GLU A 89 -26.80 -7.81 7.04
C GLU A 89 -25.96 -7.35 8.23
N CYS A 90 -26.66 -7.08 9.33
CA CYS A 90 -26.08 -6.94 10.66
C CYS A 90 -26.81 -7.88 11.61
N ALA A 91 -26.06 -8.68 12.35
CA ALA A 91 -26.69 -9.59 13.31
C ALA A 91 -26.97 -8.87 14.64
N GLN A 92 -28.19 -9.03 15.15
CA GLN A 92 -28.55 -8.54 16.47
C GLN A 92 -27.71 -9.25 17.55
N PRO A 93 -27.04 -8.51 18.46
CA PRO A 93 -26.27 -9.11 19.54
C PRO A 93 -27.14 -9.84 20.56
N LEU A 94 -26.72 -11.03 20.96
CA LEU A 94 -27.30 -11.83 22.03
C LEU A 94 -26.40 -11.80 23.28
N ALA A 95 -26.92 -12.27 24.42
CA ALA A 95 -26.15 -12.32 25.67
C ALA A 95 -24.86 -13.18 25.55
N GLU A 96 -24.88 -14.23 24.74
CA GLU A 96 -23.69 -15.03 24.44
C GLU A 96 -22.63 -14.26 23.65
N ASP A 97 -23.04 -13.29 22.83
CA ASP A 97 -22.14 -12.46 22.04
C ASP A 97 -21.38 -11.45 22.92
N GLU A 98 -21.92 -11.07 24.08
CA GLU A 98 -21.20 -10.26 25.07
C GLU A 98 -20.00 -11.02 25.66
N VAL A 99 -20.24 -12.27 26.08
CA VAL A 99 -19.20 -13.12 26.67
C VAL A 99 -18.16 -13.50 25.62
N GLY A 100 -18.60 -13.98 24.45
CA GLY A 100 -17.70 -14.36 23.37
C GLY A 100 -16.94 -13.17 22.78
N GLY A 101 -17.55 -11.98 22.76
CA GLY A 101 -16.88 -10.73 22.39
C GLY A 101 -15.68 -10.42 23.27
N ILE A 102 -15.82 -10.57 24.60
CA ILE A 102 -14.73 -10.38 25.56
C ILE A 102 -13.59 -11.38 25.31
N GLU A 103 -13.92 -12.67 25.11
CA GLU A 103 -12.93 -13.73 24.88
C GLU A 103 -12.11 -13.51 23.60
N LEU A 104 -12.76 -13.05 22.52
CA LEU A 104 -12.12 -12.79 21.23
C LEU A 104 -11.54 -11.37 21.07
N GLY A 105 -11.76 -10.51 22.07
CA GLY A 105 -11.36 -9.10 22.05
C GLY A 105 -12.05 -8.32 20.92
N VAL A 106 -13.36 -8.50 20.78
CA VAL A 106 -14.22 -7.81 19.80
C VAL A 106 -15.49 -7.30 20.47
N THR A 107 -16.21 -6.37 19.82
CA THR A 107 -17.50 -5.91 20.34
C THR A 107 -18.57 -6.99 20.16
N PRO A 108 -19.65 -6.96 20.96
CA PRO A 108 -20.76 -7.92 20.82
C PRO A 108 -21.36 -7.95 19.41
N ARG A 109 -21.47 -6.79 18.75
CA ARG A 109 -21.95 -6.68 17.35
C ARG A 109 -21.04 -7.41 16.35
N VAL A 110 -19.72 -7.31 16.52
CA VAL A 110 -18.76 -8.04 15.67
C VAL A 110 -18.88 -9.54 15.91
N HIS A 111 -19.01 -9.96 17.17
CA HIS A 111 -19.20 -11.37 17.52
C HIS A 111 -20.49 -11.94 16.92
N ALA A 112 -21.61 -11.21 17.04
CA ALA A 112 -22.89 -11.57 16.44
C ALA A 112 -22.78 -11.73 14.91
N SER A 113 -22.04 -10.83 14.25
CA SER A 113 -21.80 -10.91 12.80
C SER A 113 -20.99 -12.16 12.42
N PHE A 114 -20.02 -12.57 13.24
CA PHE A 114 -19.29 -13.83 13.04
C PHE A 114 -20.17 -15.06 13.28
N ARG A 115 -21.06 -15.00 14.27
CA ARG A 115 -22.08 -16.05 14.47
C ARG A 115 -22.95 -16.21 13.23
N ARG A 116 -23.46 -15.11 12.68
CA ARG A 116 -24.22 -15.10 11.42
C ARG A 116 -23.41 -15.68 10.25
N LEU A 117 -22.14 -15.33 10.13
CA LEU A 117 -21.23 -15.88 9.13
C LEU A 117 -21.10 -17.41 9.25
N ILE A 118 -20.96 -17.93 10.47
CA ILE A 118 -20.87 -19.37 10.75
C ILE A 118 -22.19 -20.08 10.39
N GLU A 119 -23.34 -19.49 10.70
CA GLU A 119 -24.65 -20.04 10.30
C GLU A 119 -24.73 -20.21 8.77
N VAL A 120 -24.25 -19.22 8.03
CA VAL A 120 -24.17 -19.27 6.56
C VAL A 120 -23.22 -20.38 6.09
N LEU A 121 -22.04 -20.51 6.70
CA LEU A 121 -21.07 -21.57 6.37
C LEU A 121 -21.61 -22.98 6.62
N ARG A 122 -22.45 -23.15 7.66
CA ARG A 122 -23.09 -24.44 7.99
C ARG A 122 -24.24 -24.78 7.04
N SER A 123 -25.05 -23.78 6.69
CA SER A 123 -26.30 -23.99 5.94
C SER A 123 -26.09 -24.05 4.42
N GLU A 124 -25.10 -23.32 3.90
CA GLU A 124 -24.95 -23.12 2.45
C GLU A 124 -23.51 -23.33 1.90
N PRO A 125 -22.76 -24.36 2.32
CA PRO A 125 -21.44 -24.63 1.75
C PRO A 125 -21.51 -25.10 0.28
N PRO A 126 -20.43 -24.95 -0.50
CA PRO A 126 -19.17 -24.29 -0.16
C PRO A 126 -19.24 -22.77 -0.37
N CYS A 127 -18.65 -22.01 0.56
CA CYS A 127 -18.65 -20.54 0.55
C CYS A 127 -17.27 -19.94 0.30
N LEU A 128 -17.22 -18.77 -0.35
CA LEU A 128 -16.05 -17.89 -0.30
C LEU A 128 -16.34 -16.71 0.62
N VAL A 129 -15.43 -16.46 1.57
CA VAL A 129 -15.53 -15.35 2.53
C VAL A 129 -14.48 -14.30 2.17
N PHE A 130 -14.87 -13.25 1.47
CA PHE A 130 -13.98 -12.16 1.09
C PHE A 130 -13.76 -11.16 2.21
N VAL A 131 -12.50 -10.75 2.37
CA VAL A 131 -12.06 -9.73 3.31
C VAL A 131 -11.11 -8.75 2.62
N ASN A 132 -10.97 -7.55 3.20
CA ASN A 132 -10.24 -6.46 2.56
C ASN A 132 -8.72 -6.49 2.78
N SER A 133 -8.21 -7.32 3.70
CA SER A 133 -6.76 -7.43 3.95
C SER A 133 -6.32 -8.85 4.25
N ARG A 134 -5.04 -9.14 3.99
CA ARG A 134 -4.42 -10.45 4.30
C ARG A 134 -4.44 -10.73 5.81
N ASN A 135 -4.28 -9.69 6.62
CA ASN A 135 -4.34 -9.80 8.08
C ASN A 135 -5.76 -10.12 8.57
N ASP A 136 -6.78 -9.50 7.95
CA ASP A 136 -8.17 -9.82 8.26
C ASP A 136 -8.48 -11.27 7.88
N ALA A 137 -7.91 -11.78 6.79
CA ALA A 137 -8.17 -13.16 6.34
C ALA A 137 -7.73 -14.17 7.40
N GLU A 138 -6.49 -14.04 7.86
CA GLU A 138 -5.91 -14.88 8.92
C GLU A 138 -6.64 -14.69 10.26
N THR A 139 -6.92 -13.43 10.64
CA THR A 139 -7.53 -13.11 11.94
C THR A 139 -8.98 -13.60 12.02
N ILE A 140 -9.77 -13.36 10.96
CA ILE A 140 -11.17 -13.78 10.90
C ILE A 140 -11.24 -15.30 10.80
N ALA A 141 -10.46 -15.95 9.94
CA ALA A 141 -10.47 -17.42 9.85
C ALA A 141 -10.14 -18.09 11.19
N ASN A 142 -9.13 -17.58 11.92
CA ASN A 142 -8.78 -18.11 13.24
C ASN A 142 -9.92 -17.94 14.26
N ARG A 143 -10.55 -16.75 14.27
CA ARG A 143 -11.70 -16.47 15.15
C ARG A 143 -12.89 -17.36 14.82
N LEU A 144 -13.24 -17.50 13.54
CA LEU A 144 -14.33 -18.36 13.10
C LEU A 144 -14.05 -19.83 13.46
N GLN A 145 -12.83 -20.31 13.26
CA GLN A 145 -12.42 -21.68 13.60
C GLN A 145 -12.46 -21.93 15.13
N THR A 146 -12.18 -20.91 15.94
CA THR A 146 -12.30 -20.97 17.40
C THR A 146 -13.75 -21.02 17.85
N MET A 147 -14.63 -20.22 17.23
CA MET A 147 -16.07 -20.18 17.52
C MET A 147 -16.80 -21.44 17.05
N ALA A 148 -16.37 -22.03 15.93
CA ALA A 148 -16.97 -23.23 15.35
C ALA A 148 -15.90 -24.25 14.95
N PRO A 149 -15.35 -25.02 15.92
CA PRO A 149 -14.37 -26.07 15.65
C PRO A 149 -14.88 -27.19 14.73
N ASP A 150 -16.20 -27.35 14.65
CA ASP A 150 -16.90 -28.30 13.79
C ASP A 150 -16.89 -27.90 12.30
N VAL A 151 -16.76 -26.61 12.01
CA VAL A 151 -16.77 -26.08 10.64
C VAL A 151 -15.34 -25.98 10.14
N GLN A 152 -15.03 -26.65 9.03
CA GLN A 152 -13.70 -26.61 8.42
C GLN A 152 -13.55 -25.35 7.55
N ILE A 153 -12.66 -24.46 7.96
CA ILE A 153 -12.45 -23.15 7.32
C ILE A 153 -11.00 -23.02 6.87
N GLY A 154 -10.77 -22.69 5.60
CA GLY A 154 -9.44 -22.41 5.06
C GLY A 154 -9.12 -20.93 4.96
N VAL A 155 -7.85 -20.61 4.64
CA VAL A 155 -7.39 -19.24 4.29
C VAL A 155 -6.73 -19.24 2.92
N HIS A 156 -6.99 -18.20 2.12
CA HIS A 156 -6.35 -18.03 0.81
C HIS A 156 -5.98 -16.56 0.50
N HIS A 157 -4.69 -16.29 0.39
CA HIS A 157 -4.19 -14.99 -0.07
C HIS A 157 -2.84 -15.09 -0.77
N GLY A 158 -2.49 -14.08 -1.57
CA GLY A 158 -1.28 -14.08 -2.40
C GLY A 158 0.07 -14.17 -1.66
N SER A 159 0.10 -14.05 -0.33
CA SER A 159 1.31 -14.30 0.48
C SER A 159 1.53 -15.78 0.82
N LEU A 160 0.59 -16.68 0.52
CA LEU A 160 0.77 -18.12 0.70
C LEU A 160 1.56 -18.72 -0.47
N ALA A 161 2.31 -19.79 -0.18
CA ALA A 161 3.02 -20.57 -1.19
C ALA A 161 2.02 -21.12 -2.24
N ALA A 162 2.48 -21.28 -3.49
CA ALA A 162 1.64 -21.77 -4.58
C ALA A 162 1.02 -23.15 -4.25
N ASP A 163 1.82 -24.06 -3.70
CA ASP A 163 1.36 -25.41 -3.33
C ASP A 163 0.28 -25.36 -2.24
N THR A 164 0.45 -24.51 -1.22
CA THR A 164 -0.56 -24.31 -0.17
C THR A 164 -1.85 -23.73 -0.72
N ARG A 165 -1.76 -22.80 -1.69
CA ARG A 165 -2.95 -22.25 -2.35
C ARG A 165 -3.70 -23.34 -3.13
N GLN A 166 -2.98 -24.12 -3.92
CA GLN A 166 -3.54 -25.25 -4.67
C GLN A 166 -4.21 -26.27 -3.74
N GLU A 167 -3.57 -26.61 -2.61
CA GLU A 167 -4.14 -27.51 -1.61
C GLU A 167 -5.47 -26.99 -1.06
N MET A 168 -5.55 -25.70 -0.68
CA MET A 168 -6.79 -25.11 -0.16
C MET A 168 -7.90 -25.04 -1.22
N GLU A 169 -7.54 -24.73 -2.48
CA GLU A 169 -8.47 -24.75 -3.61
C GLU A 169 -9.03 -26.16 -3.85
N ASP A 170 -8.17 -27.18 -3.81
CA ASP A 170 -8.58 -28.57 -4.02
C ASP A 170 -9.45 -29.09 -2.87
N ARG A 171 -9.11 -28.76 -1.61
CA ARG A 171 -9.92 -29.11 -0.42
C ARG A 171 -11.30 -28.45 -0.41
N LEU A 172 -11.41 -27.23 -0.93
CA LEU A 172 -12.71 -26.60 -1.14
C LEU A 172 -13.50 -27.32 -2.25
N ARG A 173 -12.83 -27.69 -3.35
CA ARG A 173 -13.43 -28.40 -4.49
C ARG A 173 -13.93 -29.80 -4.11
N THR A 174 -13.23 -30.52 -3.23
CA THR A 174 -13.63 -31.85 -2.73
C THR A 174 -14.71 -31.79 -1.64
N GLY A 175 -15.04 -30.60 -1.14
CA GLY A 175 -16.03 -30.42 -0.07
C GLY A 175 -15.50 -30.68 1.34
N GLU A 176 -14.18 -30.79 1.51
CA GLU A 176 -13.56 -30.90 2.84
C GLU A 176 -13.62 -29.59 3.63
N LEU A 177 -13.68 -28.45 2.94
CA LEU A 177 -13.85 -27.13 3.54
C LEU A 177 -15.29 -26.64 3.32
N ALA A 178 -15.91 -26.14 4.39
CA ALA A 178 -17.20 -25.45 4.30
C ALA A 178 -17.04 -24.06 3.65
N GLY A 179 -15.88 -23.43 3.86
CA GLY A 179 -15.55 -22.20 3.16
C GLY A 179 -14.09 -21.77 3.26
N LEU A 180 -13.75 -20.78 2.45
CA LEU A 180 -12.39 -20.27 2.30
C LEU A 180 -12.37 -18.76 2.51
N VAL A 181 -11.67 -18.30 3.56
CA VAL A 181 -11.49 -16.88 3.82
C VAL A 181 -10.39 -16.33 2.94
N CYS A 182 -10.73 -15.39 2.06
CA CYS A 182 -9.84 -14.96 0.98
C CYS A 182 -9.81 -13.46 0.74
N THR A 183 -8.74 -13.03 0.09
CA THR A 183 -8.58 -11.65 -0.42
C THR A 183 -8.87 -11.61 -1.92
N SER A 184 -8.51 -10.52 -2.61
CA SER A 184 -8.65 -10.39 -4.07
C SER A 184 -7.97 -11.48 -4.90
N SER A 185 -7.17 -12.36 -4.30
CA SER A 185 -6.56 -13.51 -4.97
C SER A 185 -7.55 -14.47 -5.64
N LEU A 186 -8.81 -14.50 -5.20
CA LEU A 186 -9.87 -15.35 -5.79
C LEU A 186 -10.98 -14.51 -6.47
N GLU A 187 -10.76 -13.20 -6.67
CA GLU A 187 -11.67 -12.36 -7.46
C GLU A 187 -11.67 -12.76 -8.94
N LEU A 188 -10.51 -13.14 -9.47
CA LEU A 188 -10.25 -13.30 -10.92
C LEU A 188 -9.96 -14.74 -11.33
N GLY A 189 -10.47 -15.12 -12.50
CA GLY A 189 -10.09 -16.23 -13.39
C GLY A 189 -9.96 -17.69 -12.90
N ILE A 190 -9.99 -18.00 -11.60
CA ILE A 190 -9.64 -19.36 -11.11
C ILE A 190 -10.91 -20.21 -10.94
N ASP A 191 -10.88 -21.44 -11.46
CA ASP A 191 -11.93 -22.44 -11.29
C ASP A 191 -11.76 -23.18 -9.95
N VAL A 192 -12.35 -22.61 -8.91
CA VAL A 192 -12.44 -23.22 -7.57
C VAL A 192 -13.64 -24.16 -7.41
N GLY A 193 -14.33 -24.51 -8.51
CA GLY A 193 -15.51 -25.37 -8.51
C GLY A 193 -16.83 -24.63 -8.23
N LYS A 194 -17.87 -25.38 -7.86
CA LYS A 194 -19.23 -24.86 -7.64
C LYS A 194 -19.36 -24.16 -6.29
N ILE A 195 -19.08 -22.86 -6.24
CA ILE A 195 -19.34 -22.04 -5.06
C ILE A 195 -20.84 -21.75 -4.96
N ARG A 196 -21.44 -21.95 -3.79
CA ARG A 196 -22.87 -21.73 -3.57
C ARG A 196 -23.16 -20.30 -3.12
N ARG A 197 -22.32 -19.76 -2.24
CA ARG A 197 -22.56 -18.46 -1.61
C ARG A 197 -21.29 -17.66 -1.45
N ILE A 198 -21.41 -16.34 -1.66
CA ILE A 198 -20.37 -15.38 -1.32
C ILE A 198 -20.72 -14.70 -0.01
N ILE A 199 -19.73 -14.54 0.86
CA ILE A 199 -19.83 -13.68 2.03
C ILE A 199 -18.75 -12.61 1.87
N GLN A 200 -19.14 -11.36 2.01
CA GLN A 200 -18.27 -10.20 1.96
C GLN A 200 -18.26 -9.56 3.36
N VAL A 201 -17.11 -9.60 4.04
CA VAL A 201 -16.98 -8.97 5.36
C VAL A 201 -16.56 -7.52 5.20
N LYS A 202 -17.36 -6.60 5.75
CA LYS A 202 -17.29 -5.15 5.55
C LYS A 202 -17.50 -4.76 4.09
N SER A 203 -17.55 -3.47 3.80
CA SER A 203 -17.80 -3.02 2.44
C SER A 203 -16.69 -3.47 1.48
N PRO A 204 -17.03 -3.92 0.25
CA PRO A 204 -16.09 -4.21 -0.83
C PRO A 204 -15.51 -2.94 -1.48
N ARG A 205 -16.04 -1.75 -1.13
CA ARG A 205 -15.62 -0.40 -1.56
C ARG A 205 -15.95 0.00 -3.00
N SER A 206 -16.17 -0.95 -3.91
CA SER A 206 -16.52 -0.68 -5.31
C SER A 206 -17.41 -1.77 -5.91
N VAL A 207 -18.20 -1.41 -6.93
CA VAL A 207 -19.18 -2.31 -7.57
C VAL A 207 -18.49 -3.38 -8.42
N ASP A 208 -17.46 -3.01 -9.17
CA ASP A 208 -16.66 -3.93 -9.99
C ASP A 208 -16.14 -5.13 -9.19
N ARG A 209 -15.57 -4.87 -7.99
CA ARG A 209 -15.09 -5.89 -7.08
C ARG A 209 -16.23 -6.79 -6.60
N MET A 210 -17.35 -6.18 -6.23
CA MET A 210 -18.49 -6.95 -5.73
C MET A 210 -19.05 -7.89 -6.81
N LEU A 211 -19.17 -7.41 -8.05
CA LEU A 211 -19.62 -8.21 -9.19
C LEU A 211 -18.65 -9.34 -9.54
N GLN A 212 -17.34 -9.09 -9.51
CA GLN A 212 -16.33 -10.13 -9.71
C GLN A 212 -16.38 -11.21 -8.62
N ARG A 213 -16.58 -10.79 -7.36
CA ARG A 213 -16.72 -11.71 -6.21
C ARG A 213 -18.00 -12.54 -6.32
N VAL A 214 -19.16 -11.89 -6.47
CA VAL A 214 -20.48 -12.56 -6.55
C VAL A 214 -20.61 -13.42 -7.80
N GLY A 215 -19.92 -13.05 -8.88
CA GLY A 215 -19.81 -13.83 -10.11
C GLY A 215 -19.17 -15.21 -9.93
N ARG A 216 -18.59 -15.51 -8.77
CA ARG A 216 -18.10 -16.86 -8.41
C ARG A 216 -19.21 -17.79 -7.93
N ALA A 217 -20.31 -17.27 -7.37
CA ALA A 217 -21.43 -18.09 -6.91
C ALA A 217 -22.32 -18.56 -8.07
N ASP A 218 -22.69 -19.85 -8.06
CA ASP A 218 -23.47 -20.53 -9.12
C ASP A 218 -22.95 -20.20 -10.53
N HIS A 219 -21.64 -20.40 -10.75
CA HIS A 219 -20.93 -20.02 -11.98
C HIS A 219 -21.27 -20.94 -13.17
N ARG A 220 -22.51 -20.82 -13.66
CA ARG A 220 -23.07 -21.47 -14.86
C ARG A 220 -24.01 -20.50 -15.60
N LEU A 221 -24.28 -20.75 -16.88
CA LEU A 221 -25.26 -19.99 -17.65
C LEU A 221 -26.64 -20.04 -16.94
N GLY A 222 -27.22 -18.87 -16.67
CA GLY A 222 -28.48 -18.71 -15.93
C GLY A 222 -28.41 -18.99 -14.42
N GLY A 223 -27.21 -19.08 -13.82
CA GLY A 223 -27.04 -19.16 -12.37
C GLY A 223 -27.20 -17.80 -11.70
N VAL A 224 -27.59 -17.78 -10.41
CA VAL A 224 -27.77 -16.52 -9.65
C VAL A 224 -26.54 -16.25 -8.79
N GLY A 225 -25.94 -15.07 -8.96
CA GLY A 225 -24.86 -14.62 -8.08
C GLY A 225 -25.42 -14.21 -6.73
N ARG A 226 -25.32 -15.09 -5.72
CA ARG A 226 -25.84 -14.84 -4.36
C ARG A 226 -24.74 -14.42 -3.39
N GLY A 227 -24.95 -13.35 -2.63
CA GLY A 227 -23.96 -12.83 -1.70
C GLY A 227 -24.51 -12.12 -0.45
N HIS A 228 -23.79 -12.25 0.66
CA HIS A 228 -24.09 -11.62 1.95
C HIS A 228 -22.99 -10.61 2.26
N LEU A 229 -23.34 -9.34 2.43
CA LEU A 229 -22.43 -8.31 2.94
C LEU A 229 -22.65 -8.14 4.44
N LEU A 230 -21.69 -8.56 5.26
CA LEU A 230 -21.77 -8.45 6.72
C LEU A 230 -21.03 -7.18 7.18
N ALA A 231 -21.77 -6.23 7.75
CA ALA A 231 -21.25 -4.98 8.28
C ALA A 231 -21.96 -4.59 9.58
N TRP A 232 -21.25 -3.93 10.49
CA TRP A 232 -21.72 -3.64 11.86
C TRP A 232 -21.50 -2.18 12.30
N ASP A 233 -21.00 -1.34 11.38
CA ASP A 233 -20.78 0.09 11.58
C ASP A 233 -21.57 0.86 10.52
N ALA A 234 -22.17 2.00 10.87
CA ALA A 234 -23.07 2.76 9.99
C ALA A 234 -22.43 3.15 8.65
N ASP A 235 -21.14 3.51 8.63
CA ASP A 235 -20.44 3.84 7.38
C ASP A 235 -20.31 2.63 6.46
N GLU A 236 -19.93 1.46 7.00
CA GLU A 236 -19.73 0.24 6.22
C GLU A 236 -21.06 -0.35 5.76
N ILE A 237 -22.13 -0.20 6.55
CA ILE A 237 -23.50 -0.56 6.16
C ILE A 237 -23.97 0.35 5.02
N SER A 238 -23.81 1.66 5.15
CA SER A 238 -24.19 2.62 4.09
C SER A 238 -23.46 2.34 2.78
N GLU A 239 -22.14 2.14 2.86
CA GLU A 239 -21.31 1.84 1.70
C GLU A 239 -21.65 0.48 1.06
N GLY A 240 -21.85 -0.55 1.88
CA GLY A 240 -22.28 -1.87 1.44
C GLY A 240 -23.65 -1.85 0.77
N ALA A 241 -24.61 -1.09 1.31
CA ALA A 241 -25.97 -0.96 0.78
C ALA A 241 -25.99 -0.33 -0.61
N VAL A 242 -25.24 0.75 -0.77
CA VAL A 242 -25.08 1.42 -2.06
C VAL A 242 -24.38 0.52 -3.07
N VAL A 243 -23.27 -0.14 -2.68
CA VAL A 243 -22.58 -1.07 -3.59
C VAL A 243 -23.49 -2.23 -4.00
N ALA A 244 -24.22 -2.81 -3.05
CA ALA A 244 -25.13 -3.92 -3.32
C ALA A 244 -26.26 -3.52 -4.28
N ARG A 245 -26.91 -2.36 -4.04
CA ARG A 245 -27.90 -1.79 -4.97
C ARG A 245 -27.28 -1.63 -6.36
N ARG A 246 -26.20 -0.87 -6.49
CA ARG A 246 -25.57 -0.61 -7.79
C ARG A 246 -25.17 -1.89 -8.52
N ALA A 247 -24.68 -2.90 -7.79
CA ALA A 247 -24.35 -4.21 -8.36
C ALA A 247 -25.59 -4.94 -8.90
N MET A 248 -26.71 -4.94 -8.17
CA MET A 248 -27.97 -5.56 -8.60
C MET A 248 -28.57 -4.87 -9.84
N PHE A 249 -28.36 -3.56 -9.99
CA PHE A 249 -28.80 -2.78 -11.16
C PHE A 249 -27.77 -2.71 -12.30
N GLY A 250 -26.58 -3.30 -12.14
CA GLY A 250 -25.52 -3.25 -13.16
C GLY A 250 -24.87 -1.86 -13.34
N GLU A 251 -24.97 -0.99 -12.34
CA GLU A 251 -24.45 0.38 -12.35
C GLU A 251 -22.95 0.44 -11.94
N ILE A 252 -22.09 -0.04 -12.85
CA ILE A 252 -20.63 -0.13 -12.63
C ILE A 252 -19.95 1.21 -12.84
N GLU A 253 -18.92 1.52 -12.04
CA GLU A 253 -18.11 2.72 -12.21
C GLU A 253 -17.32 2.71 -13.53
N PRO A 254 -17.07 3.89 -14.15
CA PRO A 254 -16.24 3.98 -15.34
C PRO A 254 -14.79 3.60 -15.03
N VAL A 255 -14.15 2.95 -15.99
CA VAL A 255 -12.71 2.67 -15.97
C VAL A 255 -11.96 3.97 -16.28
N GLU A 256 -11.21 4.48 -15.32
CA GLU A 256 -10.39 5.67 -15.46
C GLU A 256 -8.91 5.30 -15.69
N TRP A 257 -8.18 6.10 -16.47
CA TRP A 257 -6.74 5.96 -16.65
C TRP A 257 -6.05 7.31 -16.71
N ARG A 258 -4.74 7.30 -16.46
CA ARG A 258 -3.91 8.50 -16.52
C ARG A 258 -3.52 8.83 -17.96
N ASP A 259 -3.54 10.11 -18.29
CA ASP A 259 -3.03 10.60 -19.57
C ASP A 259 -1.49 10.68 -19.56
N ARG A 260 -0.87 10.31 -20.69
CA ARG A 260 0.57 10.43 -20.99
C ARG A 260 1.52 10.03 -19.84
N PRO A 261 1.48 8.79 -19.34
CA PRO A 261 2.35 8.34 -18.25
C PRO A 261 3.84 8.34 -18.64
N LYS A 262 4.60 9.31 -18.14
CA LYS A 262 5.97 9.61 -18.59
C LYS A 262 6.98 8.55 -18.13
N SER A 263 6.75 7.92 -16.98
CA SER A 263 7.58 6.79 -16.50
C SER A 263 7.49 5.57 -17.42
N VAL A 264 6.31 5.32 -17.99
CA VAL A 264 6.10 4.25 -18.98
C VAL A 264 6.85 4.55 -20.27
N VAL A 265 6.84 5.81 -20.73
CA VAL A 265 7.63 6.23 -21.91
C VAL A 265 9.12 6.13 -21.65
N ALA A 266 9.60 6.60 -20.50
CA ALA A 266 11.01 6.46 -20.10
C ALA A 266 11.45 4.99 -20.18
N ASN A 267 10.62 4.09 -19.67
CA ASN A 267 10.86 2.65 -19.79
C ASN A 267 10.93 2.17 -21.24
N GLN A 268 9.95 2.54 -22.07
CA GLN A 268 9.91 2.10 -23.47
C GLN A 268 11.07 2.66 -24.30
N LEU A 269 11.49 3.90 -24.08
CA LEU A 269 12.64 4.49 -24.77
C LEU A 269 13.92 3.71 -24.49
N VAL A 270 14.19 3.37 -23.22
CA VAL A 270 15.37 2.55 -22.87
C VAL A 270 15.29 1.15 -23.48
N LEU A 271 14.10 0.53 -23.48
CA LEU A 271 13.89 -0.77 -24.12
C LEU A 271 14.06 -0.72 -25.64
N MET A 272 13.65 0.37 -26.30
CA MET A 272 13.85 0.58 -27.74
C MET A 272 15.34 0.76 -28.05
N ALA A 273 16.06 1.59 -27.29
CA ALA A 273 17.51 1.73 -27.41
C ALA A 273 18.23 0.38 -27.26
N HIS A 274 17.88 -0.38 -26.23
CA HIS A 274 18.43 -1.71 -25.98
C HIS A 274 18.15 -2.70 -27.12
N SER A 275 16.95 -2.62 -27.72
CA SER A 275 16.52 -3.56 -28.77
C SER A 275 17.16 -3.27 -30.14
N HIS A 276 17.41 -2.00 -30.44
CA HIS A 276 17.84 -1.54 -31.78
C HIS A 276 19.25 -0.95 -31.82
N ASN A 277 19.92 -0.82 -30.67
CA ASN A 277 21.20 -0.13 -30.43
C ASN A 277 21.16 1.39 -30.65
N ALA A 278 20.47 1.87 -31.70
CA ALA A 278 20.16 3.28 -31.91
C ALA A 278 18.78 3.43 -32.56
N VAL A 279 18.08 4.51 -32.21
CA VAL A 279 16.71 4.79 -32.64
C VAL A 279 16.58 6.27 -32.97
N PRO A 280 16.01 6.65 -34.14
CA PRO A 280 15.68 8.05 -34.44
C PRO A 280 14.66 8.61 -33.45
N ILE A 281 14.86 9.86 -33.03
CA ILE A 281 13.97 10.52 -32.06
C ILE A 281 12.54 10.65 -32.62
N ASP A 282 12.41 11.05 -33.88
CA ASP A 282 11.12 11.25 -34.55
C ASP A 282 10.34 9.93 -34.68
N THR A 283 11.01 8.82 -35.05
CA THR A 283 10.37 7.50 -35.12
C THR A 283 9.86 7.04 -33.77
N ALA A 284 10.64 7.24 -32.69
CA ALA A 284 10.18 6.89 -31.35
C ALA A 284 8.97 7.75 -30.93
N THR A 285 9.02 9.05 -31.23
CA THR A 285 7.94 10.00 -30.96
C THR A 285 6.66 9.61 -31.69
N GLU A 286 6.74 9.26 -32.97
CA GLU A 286 5.60 8.81 -33.77
C GLU A 286 4.99 7.50 -33.24
N ILE A 287 5.83 6.52 -32.87
CA ILE A 287 5.35 5.26 -32.29
C ILE A 287 4.61 5.52 -30.98
N ILE A 288 5.13 6.41 -30.13
CA ILE A 288 4.49 6.77 -28.87
C ILE A 288 3.16 7.49 -29.13
N GLY A 289 3.14 8.52 -29.98
CA GLY A 289 1.93 9.28 -30.31
C GLY A 289 0.82 8.48 -31.02
N ASN A 290 1.15 7.31 -31.59
CA ASN A 290 0.18 6.39 -32.17
C ASN A 290 -0.57 5.53 -31.13
N ALA A 291 -0.15 5.54 -29.86
CA ALA A 291 -0.87 4.92 -28.77
C ALA A 291 -1.91 5.89 -28.18
N CYS A 292 -3.12 5.41 -27.89
CA CYS A 292 -4.27 6.26 -27.49
C CYS A 292 -3.95 7.19 -26.32
N GLN A 293 -3.29 6.65 -25.29
CA GLN A 293 -2.99 7.36 -24.03
C GLN A 293 -1.88 8.40 -24.19
N PHE A 294 -1.33 8.53 -25.40
CA PHE A 294 -0.27 9.48 -25.72
C PHE A 294 -0.67 10.35 -26.91
N GLU A 295 -1.98 10.54 -27.13
CA GLU A 295 -2.47 11.48 -28.13
C GLU A 295 -1.90 12.88 -27.85
N GLY A 296 -1.40 13.56 -28.88
CA GLY A 296 -0.72 14.85 -28.76
C GLY A 296 0.73 14.80 -28.28
N TRP A 297 1.30 13.59 -28.07
CA TRP A 297 2.71 13.43 -27.73
C TRP A 297 3.62 13.99 -28.82
N ASN A 298 4.55 14.84 -28.44
CA ASN A 298 5.42 15.54 -29.37
C ASN A 298 6.92 15.27 -29.10
N ARG A 299 7.76 15.83 -29.97
CA ARG A 299 9.21 15.63 -29.90
C ARG A 299 9.83 16.19 -28.61
N HIS A 300 9.34 17.34 -28.14
CA HIS A 300 9.83 17.97 -26.91
C HIS A 300 9.60 17.05 -25.70
N ASP A 301 8.45 16.38 -25.62
CA ASP A 301 8.16 15.42 -24.55
C ASP A 301 9.15 14.25 -24.55
N THR A 302 9.44 13.70 -25.73
CA THR A 302 10.46 12.65 -25.91
C THR A 302 11.84 13.14 -25.46
N GLU A 303 12.29 14.29 -25.95
CA GLU A 303 13.62 14.84 -25.65
C GLU A 303 13.79 15.21 -24.17
N ALA A 304 12.75 15.71 -23.50
CA ALA A 304 12.77 16.01 -22.07
C ALA A 304 13.07 14.74 -21.23
N ILE A 305 12.47 13.61 -21.60
CA ILE A 305 12.75 12.31 -20.96
C ILE A 305 14.15 11.82 -21.32
N LEU A 306 14.54 11.88 -22.59
CA LEU A 306 15.86 11.44 -23.05
C LEU A 306 16.98 12.18 -22.33
N LYS A 307 16.81 13.49 -22.06
CA LYS A 307 17.77 14.31 -21.31
C LYS A 307 18.02 13.76 -19.90
N VAL A 308 16.95 13.46 -19.15
CA VAL A 308 17.08 12.91 -17.79
C VAL A 308 17.75 11.53 -17.80
N LEU A 309 17.37 10.67 -18.75
CA LEU A 309 17.98 9.34 -18.88
C LEU A 309 19.45 9.41 -19.30
N ALA A 310 19.82 10.40 -20.11
CA ALA A 310 21.19 10.65 -20.54
C ALA A 310 22.07 11.17 -19.39
N ASP A 311 21.55 12.08 -18.55
CA ASP A 311 22.23 12.55 -17.33
C ASP A 311 22.55 11.39 -16.37
N GLY A 312 21.66 10.38 -16.31
CA GLY A 312 21.87 9.14 -15.56
C GLY A 312 22.82 8.13 -16.23
N TRP A 313 23.35 8.44 -17.42
CA TRP A 313 24.16 7.55 -18.27
C TRP A 313 23.47 6.23 -18.65
N ILE A 314 22.13 6.23 -18.68
CA ILE A 314 21.30 5.07 -19.05
C ILE A 314 21.24 4.92 -20.56
N ILE A 315 21.18 6.04 -21.27
CA ILE A 315 21.22 6.13 -22.73
C ILE A 315 22.16 7.26 -23.15
N ARG A 316 22.48 7.33 -24.44
CA ARG A 316 23.08 8.52 -25.05
C ARG A 316 22.00 9.23 -25.85
N HIS A 317 21.90 10.54 -25.71
CA HIS A 317 20.98 11.40 -26.44
C HIS A 317 21.78 12.31 -27.37
N THR A 318 21.47 12.29 -28.67
CA THR A 318 22.15 13.08 -29.69
C THR A 318 21.09 13.81 -30.53
N PRO A 319 20.63 15.00 -30.09
CA PRO A 319 19.61 15.76 -30.80
C PRO A 319 20.14 16.38 -32.10
N ASP A 320 21.40 16.84 -32.11
CA ASP A 320 22.11 17.28 -33.31
C ASP A 320 23.21 16.26 -33.71
N PRO A 321 23.01 15.49 -34.78
CA PRO A 321 24.02 14.59 -35.34
C PRO A 321 25.40 15.20 -35.60
N LYS A 322 25.47 16.51 -35.90
CA LYS A 322 26.72 17.18 -36.30
C LYS A 322 27.72 17.30 -35.17
N GLU A 323 27.25 17.29 -33.93
CA GLU A 323 28.10 17.38 -32.74
C GLU A 323 28.88 16.09 -32.48
N VAL A 324 28.47 14.97 -33.09
CA VAL A 324 29.10 13.67 -32.88
C VAL A 324 29.85 13.25 -34.15
N PRO A 325 31.18 13.11 -34.10
CA PRO A 325 31.95 12.69 -35.26
C PRO A 325 31.55 11.26 -35.67
N TRP A 326 31.61 10.98 -36.97
CA TRP A 326 31.09 9.75 -37.56
C TRP A 326 31.70 8.46 -36.98
N TYR A 327 32.98 8.49 -36.61
CA TYR A 327 33.67 7.36 -35.99
C TYR A 327 33.22 7.07 -34.56
N ARG A 328 32.43 7.96 -33.93
CA ARG A 328 31.77 7.73 -32.63
C ARG A 328 30.29 7.34 -32.77
N TRP A 329 29.73 7.30 -33.98
CA TRP A 329 28.34 6.92 -34.19
C TRP A 329 28.07 5.49 -33.71
N PRO A 330 26.86 5.20 -33.18
CA PRO A 330 26.46 3.84 -32.86
C PRO A 330 26.54 2.92 -34.08
N ALA A 331 26.84 1.63 -33.85
CA ALA A 331 26.98 0.65 -34.94
C ALA A 331 25.78 0.61 -35.90
N LYS A 332 24.56 0.83 -35.38
CA LYS A 332 23.34 0.86 -36.18
C LYS A 332 23.24 2.08 -37.11
N VAL A 333 23.71 3.25 -36.67
CA VAL A 333 23.74 4.48 -37.48
C VAL A 333 24.79 4.32 -38.58
N TYR A 334 25.99 3.85 -38.22
CA TYR A 334 27.06 3.57 -39.18
C TYR A 334 26.65 2.56 -40.26
N ALA A 335 25.93 1.50 -39.88
CA ALA A 335 25.43 0.52 -40.84
C ALA A 335 24.45 1.10 -41.88
N HIS A 336 23.63 2.10 -41.52
CA HIS A 336 22.78 2.79 -42.49
C HIS A 336 23.60 3.72 -43.39
N ALA A 337 24.58 4.44 -42.82
CA ALA A 337 25.49 5.29 -43.59
C ALA A 337 26.24 4.48 -44.65
N GLN A 338 26.71 3.28 -44.28
CA GLN A 338 27.38 2.37 -45.20
C GLN A 338 26.46 1.88 -46.32
N ALA A 339 25.19 1.56 -46.00
CA ALA A 339 24.21 1.14 -47.00
C ALA A 339 23.89 2.26 -48.01
N GLU A 340 23.69 3.48 -47.52
CA GLU A 340 23.44 4.66 -48.36
C GLU A 340 24.67 5.06 -49.17
N ALA A 341 25.87 5.03 -48.58
CA ALA A 341 27.14 5.29 -49.28
C ALA A 341 27.38 4.28 -50.39
N LYS A 342 27.11 2.98 -50.14
CA LYS A 342 27.19 1.94 -51.17
C LYS A 342 26.21 2.21 -52.32
N ALA A 343 25.00 2.67 -52.03
CA ALA A 343 24.02 3.08 -53.05
C ALA A 343 24.52 4.30 -53.87
N LYS A 344 25.25 5.22 -53.24
CA LYS A 344 25.87 6.41 -53.86
C LYS A 344 27.26 6.15 -54.47
N LYS A 345 27.75 4.90 -54.49
CA LYS A 345 29.10 4.50 -54.94
C LYS A 345 30.26 5.17 -54.18
N GLN A 346 30.05 5.53 -52.93
CA GLN A 346 31.08 6.05 -52.02
C GLN A 346 31.65 4.89 -51.16
N LEU A 347 32.96 4.91 -50.89
CA LEU A 347 33.65 3.90 -50.09
C LEU A 347 33.80 4.38 -48.63
N LEU A 348 33.14 3.68 -47.71
CA LEU A 348 33.33 3.80 -46.26
C LEU A 348 34.03 2.54 -45.74
N PRO A 349 34.82 2.61 -44.64
CA PRO A 349 35.46 1.44 -44.03
C PRO A 349 34.46 0.29 -43.77
N GLU A 350 34.86 -0.96 -44.01
CA GLU A 350 34.00 -2.13 -43.79
C GLU A 350 33.61 -2.28 -42.32
N GLU A 351 34.57 -2.09 -41.41
CA GLU A 351 34.35 -2.11 -39.98
C GLU A 351 34.38 -0.70 -39.37
N ARG A 352 33.44 -0.44 -38.45
CA ARG A 352 33.42 0.81 -37.68
C ARG A 352 34.64 0.88 -36.75
N PRO A 353 35.41 1.98 -36.76
CA PRO A 353 36.46 2.19 -35.77
C PRO A 353 35.90 2.17 -34.34
N LYS A 354 36.59 1.52 -33.39
CA LYS A 354 36.12 1.33 -32.00
C LYS A 354 36.86 2.26 -31.03
N TYR A 355 36.68 3.57 -31.18
CA TYR A 355 37.22 4.54 -30.21
C TYR A 355 36.20 4.77 -29.10
N ASN A 356 36.36 4.06 -27.98
CA ASN A 356 35.39 4.09 -26.88
C ASN A 356 35.84 4.93 -25.68
N VAL A 357 37.11 5.33 -25.63
CA VAL A 357 37.71 6.12 -24.54
C VAL A 357 37.99 7.54 -25.05
N PRO A 358 37.75 8.60 -24.25
CA PRO A 358 38.03 9.98 -24.66
C PRO A 358 39.49 10.24 -25.08
N ASP A 359 40.44 9.52 -24.46
CA ASP A 359 41.89 9.76 -24.56
C ASP A 359 42.58 8.94 -25.67
N GLU A 360 41.82 8.20 -26.47
CA GLU A 360 42.37 7.37 -27.55
C GLU A 360 42.79 8.27 -28.74
N GLU A 361 44.06 8.19 -29.18
CA GLU A 361 44.55 8.98 -30.30
C GLU A 361 43.85 8.54 -31.60
N ILE A 362 42.99 9.42 -32.13
CA ILE A 362 42.27 9.19 -33.38
C ILE A 362 43.16 9.61 -34.57
N PRO A 363 43.41 8.71 -35.55
CA PRO A 363 44.16 9.03 -36.77
C PRO A 363 43.63 10.25 -37.51
N THR A 364 44.54 11.09 -38.03
CA THR A 364 44.19 12.33 -38.75
C THR A 364 43.31 12.06 -39.98
N GLU A 365 43.58 10.97 -40.70
CA GLU A 365 42.81 10.54 -41.89
C GLU A 365 41.31 10.34 -41.58
N LEU A 366 40.99 9.83 -40.39
CA LEU A 366 39.59 9.62 -39.96
C LEU A 366 38.92 10.92 -39.51
N LYS A 367 39.70 11.88 -39.00
CA LYS A 367 39.21 13.21 -38.60
C LYS A 367 38.86 14.08 -39.81
N GLU A 368 39.60 13.95 -40.91
CA GLU A 368 39.39 14.72 -42.14
C GLU A 368 38.30 14.12 -43.03
N MET A 369 38.02 12.81 -42.90
CA MET A 369 36.96 12.14 -43.62
C MET A 369 35.57 12.68 -43.24
N LYS A 370 34.82 13.18 -44.22
CA LYS A 370 33.42 13.61 -44.07
C LYS A 370 32.49 12.47 -44.45
N VAL A 371 31.61 12.12 -43.52
CA VAL A 371 30.58 11.10 -43.72
C VAL A 371 29.22 11.76 -43.52
N ASP A 372 28.35 11.64 -44.51
CA ASP A 372 27.00 12.17 -44.43
C ASP A 372 26.18 11.37 -43.40
N VAL A 373 25.40 12.08 -42.59
CA VAL A 373 24.47 11.45 -41.65
C VAL A 373 23.36 10.78 -42.46
N PRO A 374 23.00 9.52 -42.18
CA PRO A 374 21.91 8.85 -42.88
C PRO A 374 20.59 9.60 -42.73
N GLU A 375 19.74 9.58 -43.76
CA GLU A 375 18.51 10.37 -43.80
C GLU A 375 17.60 10.10 -42.59
N ALA A 376 17.44 8.81 -42.22
CA ALA A 376 16.64 8.39 -41.08
C ALA A 376 17.15 8.92 -39.72
N PHE A 377 18.43 9.31 -39.63
CA PHE A 377 19.08 9.78 -38.40
C PHE A 377 19.45 11.27 -38.46
N ALA A 378 19.14 11.96 -39.57
CA ALA A 378 19.52 13.36 -39.82
C ALA A 378 18.95 14.34 -38.79
N LYS A 379 17.83 13.99 -38.15
CA LYS A 379 17.14 14.78 -37.12
C LYS A 379 17.46 14.33 -35.69
N GLY A 380 18.51 13.55 -35.48
CA GLY A 380 18.95 13.11 -34.16
C GLY A 380 18.46 11.72 -33.76
N TRP A 381 19.13 11.15 -32.76
CA TRP A 381 18.89 9.79 -32.26
C TRP A 381 19.19 9.63 -30.78
N PHE A 382 18.76 8.50 -30.24
CA PHE A 382 19.24 8.02 -28.95
C PHE A 382 19.74 6.58 -29.08
N SER A 383 20.71 6.22 -28.25
CA SER A 383 21.39 4.92 -28.32
C SER A 383 21.70 4.36 -26.94
N THR A 384 22.14 3.10 -26.89
CA THR A 384 22.62 2.49 -25.66
C THR A 384 23.82 3.23 -25.07
N ALA A 385 23.92 3.26 -23.75
CA ALA A 385 25.05 3.74 -22.96
C ALA A 385 25.55 2.64 -22.01
N GLY A 386 26.54 2.96 -21.16
CA GLY A 386 27.19 2.00 -20.27
C GLY A 386 26.22 1.31 -19.30
N ARG A 387 25.18 2.01 -18.82
CA ARG A 387 24.23 1.48 -17.83
C ARG A 387 22.96 0.87 -18.44
N THR A 388 22.75 0.92 -19.76
CA THR A 388 21.50 0.46 -20.38
C THR A 388 21.16 -0.99 -20.01
N ARG A 389 22.13 -1.91 -20.14
CA ARG A 389 21.89 -3.35 -19.92
C ARG A 389 21.51 -3.64 -18.46
N GLN A 390 22.24 -3.06 -17.51
CA GLN A 390 21.95 -3.21 -16.08
C GLN A 390 20.58 -2.62 -15.73
N TRP A 391 20.24 -1.46 -16.30
CA TRP A 391 18.94 -0.83 -16.09
C TRP A 391 17.80 -1.72 -16.60
N VAL A 392 17.93 -2.27 -17.82
CA VAL A 392 16.89 -3.14 -18.43
C VAL A 392 16.65 -4.39 -17.60
N THR A 393 17.71 -5.05 -17.10
CA THR A 393 17.55 -6.24 -16.24
C THR A 393 16.67 -5.97 -15.02
N ASN A 394 16.77 -4.76 -14.45
CA ASN A 394 16.06 -4.37 -13.24
C ASN A 394 14.69 -3.72 -13.49
N HIS A 395 14.36 -3.36 -14.74
CA HIS A 395 13.14 -2.60 -15.08
C HIS A 395 12.41 -3.18 -16.29
N LEU A 396 12.49 -4.50 -16.49
CA LEU A 396 11.67 -5.21 -17.48
C LEU A 396 10.17 -5.12 -17.16
N SER A 397 9.85 -5.15 -15.86
CA SER A 397 8.53 -4.90 -15.30
C SER A 397 8.45 -3.47 -14.78
N MET A 398 7.30 -2.82 -14.95
CA MET A 398 6.99 -1.55 -14.30
C MET A 398 6.19 -1.73 -13.00
N ILE A 399 5.83 -2.97 -12.65
CA ILE A 399 5.19 -3.25 -11.36
C ILE A 399 6.23 -2.94 -10.28
N PRO A 400 5.99 -1.94 -9.40
CA PRO A 400 6.92 -1.65 -8.33
C PRO A 400 6.98 -2.83 -7.36
N ASP A 401 8.19 -3.17 -6.93
CA ASP A 401 8.39 -4.10 -5.82
C ASP A 401 7.76 -3.50 -4.56
N LYS A 402 6.57 -3.97 -4.18
CA LYS A 402 5.96 -3.61 -2.90
C LYS A 402 6.69 -4.37 -1.80
N GLN A 403 7.74 -3.79 -1.24
CA GLN A 403 8.40 -4.35 -0.06
C GLN A 403 7.49 -4.16 1.16
N SER A 404 7.18 -5.25 1.85
CA SER A 404 6.43 -5.24 3.11
C SER A 404 7.36 -5.55 4.26
N TYR A 405 7.31 -4.74 5.31
CA TYR A 405 8.05 -4.94 6.53
C TYR A 405 7.22 -5.70 7.54
N ARG A 406 7.74 -6.82 8.05
CA ARG A 406 7.11 -7.58 9.13
C ARG A 406 7.30 -6.86 10.45
N VAL A 407 6.21 -6.44 11.06
CA VAL A 407 6.22 -5.83 12.38
C VAL A 407 6.38 -6.92 13.44
N ARG A 408 7.38 -6.78 14.31
CA ARG A 408 7.62 -7.67 15.43
C ARG A 408 7.79 -6.90 16.73
N ASP A 409 7.21 -7.46 17.78
CA ASP A 409 7.50 -7.02 19.13
C ASP A 409 8.97 -7.31 19.49
N ALA A 410 9.71 -6.29 19.89
CA ALA A 410 11.13 -6.37 20.25
C ALA A 410 11.39 -7.36 21.42
N VAL A 411 10.42 -7.47 22.34
CA VAL A 411 10.50 -8.29 23.55
C VAL A 411 10.03 -9.71 23.26
N THR A 412 8.79 -9.87 22.79
CA THR A 412 8.19 -11.20 22.59
C THR A 412 8.59 -11.85 21.26
N ARG A 413 9.08 -11.08 20.27
CA ARG A 413 9.36 -11.52 18.88
C ARG A 413 8.16 -12.06 18.12
N ARG A 414 6.96 -11.95 18.69
CA ARG A 414 5.72 -12.28 18.00
C ARG A 414 5.55 -11.31 16.83
N SER A 415 5.19 -11.85 15.67
CA SER A 415 4.78 -11.02 14.54
C SER A 415 3.42 -10.40 14.85
N LEU A 416 3.34 -9.07 14.71
CA LEU A 416 2.13 -8.28 14.96
C LEU A 416 1.36 -8.00 13.67
N GLY A 417 2.03 -8.16 12.51
CA GLY A 417 1.49 -8.05 11.16
C GLY A 417 2.55 -7.49 10.22
N ASN A 418 2.13 -6.86 9.12
CA ASN A 418 3.04 -6.22 8.15
C ASN A 418 2.63 -4.76 7.90
N VAL A 419 3.61 -3.91 7.61
CA VAL A 419 3.44 -2.54 7.10
C VAL A 419 4.14 -2.42 5.75
N ASP A 420 3.76 -1.47 4.91
CA ASP A 420 4.41 -1.28 3.62
C ASP A 420 5.65 -0.39 3.71
N GLU A 421 6.47 -0.41 2.66
CA GLU A 421 7.65 0.46 2.53
C GLU A 421 7.26 1.95 2.57
N ALA A 422 6.10 2.34 2.05
CA ALA A 422 5.66 3.73 2.04
C ALA A 422 5.49 4.28 3.47
N PHE A 423 4.89 3.49 4.36
CA PHE A 423 4.82 3.77 5.79
C PHE A 423 6.21 3.86 6.40
N VAL A 424 7.08 2.89 6.14
CA VAL A 424 8.46 2.88 6.69
C VAL A 424 9.29 4.07 6.21
N LEU A 425 9.16 4.50 4.95
CA LEU A 425 9.80 5.71 4.45
C LEU A 425 9.18 6.98 5.00
N SER A 426 7.89 6.94 5.35
CA SER A 426 7.25 8.08 5.99
C SER A 426 7.84 8.33 7.38
N LEU A 427 8.36 7.30 8.06
CA LEU A 427 8.98 7.37 9.37
C LEU A 427 10.41 7.95 9.19
N ASN A 428 10.59 9.24 9.49
CA ASN A 428 11.89 9.90 9.41
C ASN A 428 12.91 9.16 10.30
N ASP A 429 14.10 8.88 9.75
CA ASP A 429 15.20 8.23 10.48
C ASP A 429 16.26 9.22 10.97
N SER A 430 16.13 10.53 10.68
CA SER A 430 16.96 11.56 11.31
C SER A 430 16.59 11.66 12.78
N GLY A 431 17.49 11.20 13.65
CA GLY A 431 17.41 11.52 15.07
C GLY A 431 17.35 13.05 15.22
N GLU A 432 16.35 13.51 15.98
CA GLU A 432 15.92 14.90 16.13
C GLU A 432 15.03 15.39 14.98
N ASP A 433 13.72 15.41 15.26
CA ASP A 433 12.74 16.15 14.47
C ASP A 433 12.90 17.65 14.75
N ASP A 434 12.78 18.48 13.71
CA ASP A 434 12.48 19.92 13.85
C ASP A 434 11.09 20.16 14.49
N ASP A 435 10.29 19.10 14.70
CA ASP A 435 8.88 19.14 15.12
C ASP A 435 8.57 18.23 16.35
N GLY A 436 9.60 17.63 16.98
CA GLY A 436 9.46 16.91 18.25
C GLY A 436 8.54 15.66 18.28
N THR A 437 8.14 15.09 17.14
CA THR A 437 7.19 13.96 17.12
C THR A 437 7.83 12.60 17.45
N ARG A 438 7.16 11.81 18.30
CA ARG A 438 7.67 10.50 18.72
C ARG A 438 7.50 9.46 17.60
N ARG A 439 8.46 8.51 17.46
CA ARG A 439 8.41 7.35 16.54
C ARG A 439 7.34 6.32 16.95
N GLN A 440 6.06 6.69 16.90
CA GLN A 440 4.94 5.86 17.34
C GLN A 440 3.95 5.61 16.20
N PHE A 441 3.22 4.50 16.26
CA PHE A 441 2.08 4.23 15.38
C PHE A 441 1.08 3.28 16.03
N VAL A 442 -0.16 3.29 15.54
CA VAL A 442 -1.20 2.36 16.02
C VAL A 442 -1.32 1.18 15.07
N MET A 443 -1.26 -0.04 15.62
CA MET A 443 -1.48 -1.29 14.91
C MET A 443 -2.21 -2.30 15.80
N ALA A 444 -3.23 -2.96 15.24
CA ALA A 444 -4.12 -3.87 15.96
C ALA A 444 -4.72 -3.22 17.24
N GLY A 445 -5.14 -1.95 17.12
CA GLY A 445 -5.74 -1.20 18.23
C GLY A 445 -4.77 -0.85 19.37
N ARG A 446 -3.45 -0.83 19.14
CA ARG A 446 -2.47 -0.51 20.19
C ARG A 446 -1.39 0.43 19.68
N THR A 447 -0.87 1.28 20.56
CA THR A 447 0.25 2.18 20.26
C THR A 447 1.58 1.46 20.42
N TRP A 448 2.35 1.44 19.34
CA TRP A 448 3.67 0.84 19.25
C TRP A 448 4.71 1.92 18.97
N MET A 449 5.80 1.91 19.72
CA MET A 449 6.98 2.73 19.44
C MET A 449 7.96 1.92 18.60
N ILE A 450 8.41 2.52 17.51
CA ILE A 450 9.38 1.93 16.60
C ILE A 450 10.76 2.06 17.22
N ILE A 451 11.38 0.91 17.44
CA ILE A 451 12.75 0.80 17.94
C ILE A 451 13.73 0.74 16.77
N ASP A 452 13.41 -0.10 15.78
CA ASP A 452 14.30 -0.44 14.67
C ASP A 452 13.48 -0.74 13.41
N ALA A 453 13.98 -0.33 12.26
CA ALA A 453 13.46 -0.71 10.94
C ALA A 453 14.61 -1.26 10.09
N ASP A 454 14.75 -2.58 10.04
CA ASP A 454 15.80 -3.30 9.33
C ASP A 454 15.39 -3.53 7.86
N PRO A 455 16.02 -2.85 6.88
CA PRO A 455 15.73 -3.04 5.45
C PRO A 455 16.15 -4.40 4.92
N GLU A 456 17.22 -5.01 5.45
CA GLU A 456 17.77 -6.26 4.91
C GLU A 456 16.89 -7.45 5.30
N GLN A 457 16.40 -7.44 6.54
CA GLN A 457 15.47 -8.46 7.02
C GLN A 457 14.00 -8.13 6.70
N SER A 458 13.72 -6.96 6.14
CA SER A 458 12.34 -6.43 5.97
C SER A 458 11.55 -6.54 7.29
N GLU A 459 12.15 -6.10 8.40
CA GLU A 459 11.60 -6.27 9.75
C GLU A 459 11.51 -4.91 10.47
N LEU A 460 10.37 -4.63 11.09
CA LEU A 460 10.14 -3.45 11.93
C LEU A 460 10.01 -3.91 13.39
N LEU A 461 10.99 -3.59 14.22
CA LEU A 461 10.97 -3.88 15.66
C LEU A 461 10.27 -2.77 16.42
N VAL A 462 9.30 -3.16 17.24
CA VAL A 462 8.47 -2.23 17.99
C VAL A 462 8.32 -2.64 19.46
N THR A 463 8.03 -1.69 20.33
CA THR A 463 7.71 -1.93 21.75
C THR A 463 6.38 -1.25 22.09
N PRO A 464 5.53 -1.84 22.95
CA PRO A 464 4.29 -1.18 23.35
C PRO A 464 4.58 0.10 24.16
N VAL A 465 3.76 1.12 23.99
CA VAL A 465 3.86 2.38 24.74
C VAL A 465 2.65 2.52 25.65
N SER A 466 2.88 2.87 26.92
CA SER A 466 1.82 3.17 27.88
C SER A 466 1.09 4.49 27.58
N ASP A 467 1.70 5.36 26.78
CA ASP A 467 1.28 6.74 26.54
C ASP A 467 0.26 6.81 25.40
N GLN A 468 -0.91 7.41 25.66
CA GLN A 468 -2.04 7.50 24.73
C GLN A 468 -1.95 8.68 23.75
N ALA A 469 -0.83 9.42 23.75
CA ALA A 469 -0.69 10.63 22.96
C ALA A 469 -0.36 10.34 21.48
N SER A 470 -1.28 10.80 20.60
CA SER A 470 -1.06 11.24 19.22
C SER A 470 -0.23 10.36 18.26
N ALA A 471 -0.31 9.03 18.37
CA ALA A 471 0.31 8.16 17.37
C ALA A 471 -0.48 8.17 16.02
N PRO A 472 0.19 8.25 14.86
CA PRO A 472 -0.45 8.04 13.57
C PRO A 472 -0.99 6.60 13.48
N GLN A 473 -2.25 6.45 13.05
CA GLN A 473 -2.83 5.13 12.83
C GLN A 473 -2.44 4.64 11.44
N TRP A 474 -1.78 3.48 11.36
CA TRP A 474 -1.55 2.83 10.09
C TRP A 474 -2.67 1.83 9.82
N VAL A 475 -3.62 2.23 8.99
CA VAL A 475 -4.56 1.31 8.36
C VAL A 475 -3.93 0.98 7.01
N GLY A 476 -3.69 -0.31 6.72
CA GLY A 476 -3.18 -0.73 5.41
C GLY A 476 -4.00 -0.10 4.28
N GLU A 477 -3.36 0.14 3.12
CA GLU A 477 -3.94 0.84 1.99
C GLU A 477 -5.19 0.10 1.46
N LEU A 478 -6.38 0.46 1.96
CA LEU A 478 -7.66 0.02 1.42
C LEU A 478 -7.91 0.70 0.07
N PRO A 479 -8.60 0.04 -0.88
CA PRO A 479 -8.98 0.67 -2.12
C PRO A 479 -9.87 1.91 -1.85
N PRO A 480 -9.72 2.99 -2.62
CA PRO A 480 -10.52 4.19 -2.44
C PRO A 480 -11.97 3.94 -2.83
N VAL A 481 -12.90 4.60 -2.14
CA VAL A 481 -14.33 4.58 -2.50
C VAL A 481 -14.58 5.55 -3.64
N PRO A 482 -15.16 5.10 -4.77
CA PRO A 482 -15.54 5.95 -5.90
C PRO A 482 -16.52 7.07 -5.54
N LYS A 483 -16.43 8.18 -6.29
CA LYS A 483 -17.30 9.36 -6.12
C LYS A 483 -18.79 9.05 -6.27
N ALA A 484 -19.15 8.14 -7.18
CA ALA A 484 -20.54 7.75 -7.40
C ALA A 484 -21.15 7.08 -6.16
N ILE A 485 -20.44 6.10 -5.57
CA ILE A 485 -20.85 5.42 -4.34
C ILE A 485 -20.97 6.41 -3.19
N ALA A 486 -19.96 7.27 -2.98
CA ALA A 486 -19.99 8.19 -1.85
C ALA A 486 -21.15 9.20 -1.94
N ARG A 487 -21.46 9.69 -3.15
CA ARG A 487 -22.62 10.56 -3.35
C ARG A 487 -23.94 9.78 -3.16
N ASP A 488 -24.01 8.53 -3.57
CA ASP A 488 -25.19 7.68 -3.32
C ASP A 488 -25.40 7.39 -1.83
N ILE A 489 -24.32 7.33 -1.03
CA ILE A 489 -24.44 7.31 0.44
C ILE A 489 -25.10 8.60 0.94
N GLY A 490 -24.72 9.75 0.37
CA GLY A 490 -25.36 11.04 0.63
C GLY A 490 -26.86 11.04 0.31
N ARG A 491 -27.24 10.41 -0.81
CA ARG A 491 -28.65 10.20 -1.21
C ARG A 491 -29.37 9.22 -0.28
N LEU A 492 -28.74 8.11 0.11
CA LEU A 492 -29.32 7.14 1.05
C LEU A 492 -29.62 7.80 2.41
N ARG A 493 -28.71 8.62 2.92
CA ARG A 493 -28.93 9.41 4.15
C ARG A 493 -30.17 10.30 4.02
N HIS A 494 -30.31 10.97 2.88
CA HIS A 494 -31.47 11.81 2.60
C HIS A 494 -32.78 11.00 2.53
N LEU A 495 -32.79 9.85 1.83
CA LEU A 495 -33.95 8.96 1.74
C LEU A 495 -34.41 8.46 3.12
N ILE A 496 -33.47 8.12 4.01
CA ILE A 496 -33.79 7.72 5.38
C ILE A 496 -34.36 8.91 6.18
N ALA A 497 -33.82 10.12 5.99
CA ALA A 497 -34.34 11.33 6.64
C ALA A 497 -35.77 11.68 6.17
N GLU A 498 -36.10 11.43 4.90
CA GLU A 498 -37.47 11.54 4.38
C GLU A 498 -38.40 10.50 5.00
N ASP A 499 -37.96 9.24 5.10
CA ASP A 499 -38.76 8.13 5.64
C ASP A 499 -39.13 8.32 7.13
N ILE A 500 -38.18 8.83 7.94
CA ILE A 500 -38.43 9.16 9.35
C ILE A 500 -39.19 10.48 9.55
N GLY A 501 -39.55 11.19 8.48
CA GLY A 501 -40.29 12.45 8.51
C GLY A 501 -39.49 13.67 8.97
N ALA A 502 -38.16 13.57 9.01
CA ALA A 502 -37.30 14.70 9.36
C ALA A 502 -37.20 15.71 8.20
N TYR A 503 -37.15 15.23 6.95
CA TYR A 503 -37.11 16.04 5.73
C TYR A 503 -38.42 15.91 4.93
N GLN A 504 -38.78 16.97 4.21
CA GLN A 504 -39.94 16.94 3.30
C GLN A 504 -39.55 16.31 1.96
N ALA A 505 -40.34 15.34 1.52
CA ALA A 505 -40.23 14.74 0.18
C ALA A 505 -41.20 15.42 -0.80
N PRO A 506 -40.80 15.74 -2.04
CA PRO A 506 -39.42 15.81 -2.58
C PRO A 506 -38.78 17.18 -2.29
N ILE A 507 -37.45 17.24 -2.18
CA ILE A 507 -36.72 18.53 -2.26
C ILE A 507 -36.90 19.08 -3.68
N GLU A 508 -37.54 20.25 -3.82
CA GLU A 508 -37.47 21.04 -5.04
C GLU A 508 -36.00 21.43 -5.28
N HIS A 509 -35.38 20.80 -6.28
CA HIS A 509 -34.11 21.29 -6.81
C HIS A 509 -34.39 22.59 -7.56
N ASP A 510 -33.51 23.58 -7.36
CA ASP A 510 -33.56 24.77 -8.19
C ASP A 510 -33.09 24.39 -9.61
N ASP A 511 -34.04 23.98 -10.45
CA ASP A 511 -33.81 23.62 -11.85
C ASP A 511 -33.21 24.79 -12.67
N SER A 512 -33.14 26.01 -12.11
CA SER A 512 -32.44 27.12 -12.74
C SER A 512 -30.92 26.99 -12.68
N VAL A 513 -30.37 26.16 -11.79
CA VAL A 513 -28.91 25.94 -11.67
C VAL A 513 -28.50 24.67 -12.42
N LEU A 514 -27.84 24.85 -13.56
CA LEU A 514 -27.35 23.76 -14.41
C LEU A 514 -26.17 23.00 -13.78
N ASP A 515 -26.31 21.69 -13.60
CA ASP A 515 -25.21 20.78 -13.26
C ASP A 515 -24.33 20.48 -14.48
N VAL A 516 -23.52 21.46 -14.88
CA VAL A 516 -22.66 21.41 -16.08
C VAL A 516 -21.68 20.24 -16.05
N ASN A 517 -21.23 19.83 -14.86
CA ASN A 517 -20.25 18.75 -14.68
C ASN A 517 -20.91 17.40 -14.38
N ALA A 518 -22.26 17.31 -14.45
CA ALA A 518 -23.04 16.11 -14.19
C ALA A 518 -22.64 15.41 -12.87
N LEU A 519 -22.47 16.18 -11.79
CA LEU A 519 -22.16 15.62 -10.47
C LEU A 519 -23.27 14.67 -9.97
N PHE A 520 -24.52 14.96 -10.31
CA PHE A 520 -25.71 14.32 -9.75
C PHE A 520 -26.62 13.62 -10.78
N ALA A 521 -26.13 13.37 -12.01
CA ALA A 521 -26.91 12.67 -13.03
C ALA A 521 -27.30 11.23 -12.58
N ASP A 522 -28.48 10.79 -13.03
CA ASP A 522 -29.03 9.41 -12.89
C ASP A 522 -29.21 8.91 -11.44
N ARG A 523 -30.02 9.61 -10.62
CA ARG A 523 -30.19 9.30 -9.18
C ARG A 523 -31.65 9.24 -8.71
N ASP A 524 -32.48 8.45 -9.37
CA ASP A 524 -33.86 8.19 -8.95
C ASP A 524 -33.97 7.01 -7.97
N SER A 525 -32.98 6.83 -7.10
CA SER A 525 -32.99 5.71 -6.17
C SER A 525 -34.06 5.87 -5.10
N THR A 526 -34.73 4.76 -4.79
CA THR A 526 -35.69 4.67 -3.69
C THR A 526 -35.10 3.87 -2.53
N LEU A 527 -35.59 4.11 -1.31
CA LEU A 527 -35.10 3.40 -0.12
C LEU A 527 -35.25 1.88 -0.27
N LYS A 528 -36.37 1.43 -0.87
CA LYS A 528 -36.70 0.00 -1.07
C LYS A 528 -35.78 -0.76 -2.03
N GLU A 529 -35.04 -0.05 -2.88
CA GLU A 529 -34.07 -0.67 -3.80
C GLU A 529 -32.78 -1.09 -3.11
N HIS A 530 -32.53 -0.61 -1.88
CA HIS A 530 -31.33 -0.95 -1.13
C HIS A 530 -31.58 -2.26 -0.37
N PRO A 531 -30.77 -3.31 -0.60
CA PRO A 531 -31.02 -4.61 -0.02
C PRO A 531 -30.46 -4.71 1.41
N ILE A 532 -31.01 -3.92 2.32
CA ILE A 532 -30.58 -3.82 3.72
C ILE A 532 -31.54 -4.63 4.59
N ASP A 533 -31.03 -5.43 5.52
CA ASP A 533 -31.87 -6.07 6.54
C ASP A 533 -32.36 -5.09 7.62
N ASP A 534 -33.34 -5.52 8.41
CA ASP A 534 -34.00 -4.66 9.39
C ASP A 534 -33.04 -4.14 10.47
N GLU A 535 -32.11 -4.97 10.95
CA GLU A 535 -31.14 -4.58 11.98
C GLU A 535 -30.12 -3.57 11.45
N ALA A 536 -29.58 -3.79 10.25
CA ALA A 536 -28.66 -2.86 9.62
C ALA A 536 -29.34 -1.53 9.27
N MET A 537 -30.61 -1.57 8.82
CA MET A 537 -31.41 -0.36 8.63
C MET A 537 -31.65 0.37 9.95
N GLY A 538 -31.94 -0.37 11.03
CA GLY A 538 -32.09 0.18 12.37
C GLY A 538 -30.86 0.96 12.83
N ILE A 539 -29.66 0.42 12.64
CA ILE A 539 -28.38 1.10 12.97
C ILE A 539 -28.21 2.38 12.16
N LEU A 540 -28.52 2.37 10.86
CA LEU A 540 -28.44 3.57 10.02
C LEU A 540 -29.43 4.64 10.46
N ALA A 541 -30.70 4.25 10.63
CA ALA A 541 -31.77 5.14 11.04
C ALA A 541 -31.50 5.75 12.42
N GLU A 542 -31.06 4.96 13.39
CA GLU A 542 -30.64 5.44 14.71
C GLU A 542 -29.49 6.45 14.61
N THR A 543 -28.45 6.13 13.83
CA THR A 543 -27.29 7.02 13.66
C THR A 543 -27.68 8.35 13.01
N ILE A 544 -28.53 8.32 11.98
CA ILE A 544 -29.01 9.51 11.27
C ILE A 544 -29.95 10.33 12.16
N THR A 545 -30.86 9.69 12.89
CA THR A 545 -31.79 10.35 13.82
C THR A 545 -31.01 11.05 14.93
N ASN A 546 -30.10 10.34 15.61
CA ASN A 546 -29.25 10.91 16.65
C ASN A 546 -28.38 12.06 16.12
N HIS A 547 -27.94 11.99 14.86
CA HIS A 547 -27.23 13.10 14.23
C HIS A 547 -28.12 14.31 14.04
N LEU A 548 -29.28 14.13 13.40
CA LEU A 548 -30.25 15.20 13.15
C LEU A 548 -30.76 15.86 14.44
N GLU A 549 -31.01 15.09 15.49
CA GLU A 549 -31.44 15.63 16.79
C GLU A 549 -30.38 16.55 17.42
N LEU A 550 -29.09 16.23 17.25
CA LEU A 550 -27.99 17.00 17.80
C LEU A 550 -27.59 18.20 16.92
N THR A 551 -27.63 18.04 15.59
CA THR A 551 -27.07 19.01 14.65
C THR A 551 -28.13 19.85 13.94
N GLY A 552 -29.37 19.36 13.82
CA GLY A 552 -30.44 19.95 13.01
C GLY A 552 -30.23 19.83 11.50
N VAL A 553 -29.09 19.28 11.04
CA VAL A 553 -28.71 19.24 9.63
C VAL A 553 -27.95 17.97 9.28
N LEU A 554 -28.21 17.44 8.08
CA LEU A 554 -27.60 16.21 7.59
C LEU A 554 -26.71 16.50 6.39
N ALA A 555 -25.49 15.95 6.41
CA ALA A 555 -24.60 15.97 5.26
C ALA A 555 -25.08 14.94 4.21
N THR A 556 -25.33 15.43 3.00
CA THR A 556 -25.77 14.64 1.85
C THR A 556 -24.76 14.78 0.70
N ASP A 557 -25.14 14.37 -0.49
CA ASP A 557 -24.39 14.64 -1.72
C ASP A 557 -24.51 16.11 -2.18
N ARG A 558 -25.59 16.80 -1.80
CA ARG A 558 -25.84 18.22 -2.14
C ARG A 558 -25.60 19.19 -0.98
N LYS A 559 -25.28 18.69 0.21
CA LYS A 559 -24.98 19.51 1.38
C LYS A 559 -23.76 19.00 2.12
N ILE A 560 -22.77 19.88 2.27
CA ILE A 560 -21.58 19.64 3.09
C ILE A 560 -21.77 20.36 4.43
N THR A 561 -21.58 19.63 5.53
CA THR A 561 -21.61 20.22 6.88
C THR A 561 -20.21 20.34 7.45
N ILE A 562 -19.97 21.40 8.24
CA ILE A 562 -18.70 21.68 8.90
C ILE A 562 -18.93 21.72 10.41
N GLU A 563 -18.31 20.78 11.12
CA GLU A 563 -18.38 20.66 12.57
C GLU A 563 -17.08 21.13 13.23
N GLU A 564 -17.17 22.05 14.17
CA GLU A 564 -16.05 22.45 15.03
C GLU A 564 -16.03 21.57 16.29
N ARG A 565 -14.93 20.86 16.51
CA ARG A 565 -14.68 20.03 17.71
C ARG A 565 -13.46 20.56 18.45
N GLU A 566 -13.33 20.19 19.72
CA GLU A 566 -12.22 20.66 20.58
C GLU A 566 -10.83 20.49 19.95
N ASP A 567 -10.58 19.34 19.31
CA ASP A 567 -9.27 18.97 18.75
C ASP A 567 -9.24 18.99 17.20
N ALA A 568 -10.34 19.29 16.51
CA ALA A 568 -10.45 19.13 15.05
C ALA A 568 -11.60 19.91 14.41
N ILE A 569 -11.45 20.25 13.13
CA ILE A 569 -12.58 20.59 12.25
C ILE A 569 -12.92 19.37 11.40
N VAL A 570 -14.20 19.00 11.37
CA VAL A 570 -14.70 17.89 10.54
C VAL A 570 -15.57 18.46 9.43
N ILE A 571 -15.21 18.17 8.18
CA ILE A 571 -16.01 18.49 7.00
C ILE A 571 -16.68 17.19 6.54
N ASN A 572 -17.99 17.05 6.70
CA ASN A 572 -18.74 15.91 6.20
C ASN A 572 -19.04 16.11 4.70
N SER A 573 -18.36 15.34 3.85
CA SER A 573 -18.36 15.50 2.39
C SER A 573 -18.55 14.13 1.71
N CYS A 574 -19.69 13.93 1.06
CA CYS A 574 -20.07 12.68 0.41
C CYS A 574 -19.57 12.60 -1.05
N HIS A 575 -18.28 12.87 -1.29
CA HIS A 575 -17.72 12.94 -2.65
C HIS A 575 -16.63 11.89 -2.96
N GLY A 576 -16.36 10.99 -2.02
CA GLY A 576 -15.49 9.84 -2.23
C GLY A 576 -14.05 10.11 -1.84
N SER A 577 -13.29 9.03 -1.70
CA SER A 577 -11.98 9.09 -1.02
C SER A 577 -10.97 9.98 -1.74
N ARG A 578 -10.88 9.90 -3.07
CA ARG A 578 -9.89 10.63 -3.87
C ARG A 578 -10.18 12.14 -3.95
N ILE A 579 -11.46 12.51 -4.07
CA ILE A 579 -11.87 13.92 -4.06
C ILE A 579 -11.64 14.53 -2.67
N ASN A 580 -12.06 13.82 -1.62
CA ASN A 580 -11.84 14.27 -0.24
C ASN A 580 -10.34 14.34 0.11
N GLU A 581 -9.51 13.44 -0.42
CA GLU A 581 -8.05 13.54 -0.27
C GLU A 581 -7.52 14.84 -0.88
N ALA A 582 -7.92 15.18 -2.11
CA ALA A 582 -7.51 16.42 -2.77
C ALA A 582 -7.95 17.68 -2.00
N ILE A 583 -9.24 17.74 -1.62
CA ILE A 583 -9.80 18.86 -0.84
C ILE A 583 -9.10 18.95 0.53
N GLY A 584 -8.89 17.82 1.21
CA GLY A 584 -8.24 17.77 2.52
C GLY A 584 -6.81 18.31 2.49
N HIS A 585 -6.00 17.94 1.48
CA HIS A 585 -4.65 18.48 1.33
C HIS A 585 -4.63 19.96 0.95
N PHE A 586 -5.60 20.40 0.15
CA PHE A 586 -5.78 21.81 -0.14
C PHE A 586 -6.07 22.59 1.15
N LEU A 587 -7.06 22.17 1.94
CA LEU A 587 -7.41 22.80 3.21
C LEU A 587 -6.24 22.76 4.21
N MET A 588 -5.50 21.66 4.27
CA MET A 588 -4.29 21.54 5.09
C MET A 588 -3.21 22.54 4.68
N ALA A 589 -3.00 22.73 3.37
CA ALA A 589 -2.02 23.69 2.87
C ALA A 589 -2.43 25.14 3.19
N MET A 590 -3.72 25.47 3.05
CA MET A 590 -4.25 26.78 3.42
C MET A 590 -4.14 27.03 4.93
N ALA A 591 -4.48 26.02 5.74
CA ALA A 591 -4.32 26.07 7.18
C ALA A 591 -2.86 26.28 7.59
N SER A 592 -1.93 25.52 7.02
CA SER A 592 -0.50 25.65 7.30
C SER A 592 0.05 27.03 6.91
N THR A 593 -0.41 27.58 5.79
CA THR A 593 -0.04 28.94 5.35
C THR A 593 -0.53 30.01 6.33
N LYS A 594 -1.71 29.81 6.92
CA LYS A 594 -2.30 30.76 7.87
C LYS A 594 -1.71 30.65 9.28
N THR A 595 -1.49 29.44 9.79
CA THR A 595 -1.10 29.20 11.19
C THR A 595 0.42 29.06 11.37
N GLY A 596 1.14 28.82 10.27
CA GLY A 596 2.57 28.46 10.30
C GLY A 596 2.86 27.07 10.87
N LYS A 597 1.83 26.33 11.30
CA LYS A 597 1.95 25.00 11.91
C LYS A 597 1.39 23.95 10.98
N TRP A 598 1.99 22.77 11.00
CA TRP A 598 1.46 21.61 10.27
C TRP A 598 0.40 20.91 11.13
N GLY A 599 -0.75 20.65 10.52
CA GLY A 599 -1.83 19.88 11.15
C GLY A 599 -1.79 18.40 10.79
N ARG A 600 -2.69 17.61 11.38
CA ARG A 600 -2.97 16.23 10.97
C ARG A 600 -4.23 16.17 10.11
N LEU A 601 -4.16 15.43 9.02
CA LEU A 601 -5.26 15.21 8.08
C LEU A 601 -5.70 13.75 8.17
N VAL A 602 -7.00 13.51 8.30
CA VAL A 602 -7.61 12.18 8.15
C VAL A 602 -8.73 12.28 7.12
N ASN A 603 -8.57 11.58 6.00
CA ASN A 603 -9.55 11.58 4.92
C ASN A 603 -10.27 10.25 4.85
N GLU A 604 -11.58 10.34 4.66
CA GLU A 604 -12.50 9.23 4.53
C GLU A 604 -13.47 9.46 3.36
N PRO A 605 -14.21 8.44 2.91
CA PRO A 605 -15.14 8.57 1.77
C PRO A 605 -16.21 9.66 1.95
N THR A 606 -16.65 9.86 3.20
CA THR A 606 -17.79 10.73 3.56
C THR A 606 -17.42 11.87 4.51
N ARG A 607 -16.13 12.03 4.84
CA ARG A 607 -15.64 13.07 5.76
C ARG A 607 -14.15 13.38 5.63
N ILE A 608 -13.78 14.59 6.03
CA ILE A 608 -12.40 15.09 6.14
C ILE A 608 -12.23 15.63 7.55
N SER A 609 -11.25 15.15 8.30
CA SER A 609 -10.91 15.68 9.62
C SER A 609 -9.56 16.39 9.57
N LEU A 610 -9.58 17.67 9.95
CA LEU A 610 -8.42 18.56 9.98
C LEU A 610 -8.11 18.93 11.44
N GLN A 611 -7.03 18.39 11.97
CA GLN A 611 -6.53 18.70 13.31
C GLN A 611 -5.43 19.76 13.18
N THR A 612 -5.80 21.02 13.40
CA THR A 612 -4.88 22.15 13.34
C THR A 612 -5.35 23.21 14.32
N GLY A 613 -4.42 23.90 14.97
CA GLY A 613 -4.75 25.00 15.87
C GLY A 613 -5.17 26.23 15.09
N ASP A 614 -5.98 27.10 15.71
CA ASP A 614 -6.29 28.45 15.20
C ASP A 614 -7.00 28.51 13.83
N ILE A 615 -7.69 27.43 13.43
CA ILE A 615 -8.61 27.39 12.29
C ILE A 615 -10.05 27.23 12.81
N TYR A 616 -11.00 27.81 12.09
CA TYR A 616 -12.44 27.80 12.39
C TYR A 616 -13.21 27.51 11.09
N ALA A 617 -14.46 27.09 11.20
CA ALA A 617 -15.33 26.75 10.08
C ALA A 617 -15.44 27.88 9.04
N GLN A 618 -15.46 29.14 9.49
CA GLN A 618 -15.49 30.31 8.60
C GLN A 618 -14.29 30.36 7.64
N HIS A 619 -13.12 29.93 8.09
CA HIS A 619 -11.93 29.86 7.23
C HIS A 619 -12.10 28.79 6.15
N ILE A 620 -12.66 27.63 6.51
CA ILE A 620 -12.93 26.53 5.58
C ILE A 620 -13.93 26.98 4.52
N ILE A 621 -15.02 27.63 4.94
CA ILE A 621 -16.03 28.18 4.02
C ILE A 621 -15.36 29.15 3.06
N GLY A 622 -14.65 30.16 3.57
CA GLY A 622 -13.96 31.15 2.74
C GLY A 622 -13.03 30.51 1.72
N TRP A 623 -12.22 29.52 2.11
CA TRP A 623 -11.32 28.84 1.17
C TRP A 623 -12.06 28.05 0.09
N LEU A 624 -13.18 27.40 0.41
CA LEU A 624 -13.98 26.64 -0.56
C LEU A 624 -14.76 27.57 -1.51
N THR A 625 -15.23 28.73 -1.03
CA THR A 625 -16.04 29.66 -1.82
C THR A 625 -15.22 30.68 -2.62
N GLU A 626 -14.06 31.09 -2.11
CA GLU A 626 -13.27 32.19 -2.71
C GLU A 626 -12.14 31.71 -3.62
N THR A 627 -11.68 30.46 -3.46
CA THR A 627 -10.56 29.94 -4.25
C THR A 627 -11.03 29.59 -5.66
N PRO A 628 -10.41 30.14 -6.72
CA PRO A 628 -10.76 29.76 -8.09
C PRO A 628 -10.56 28.26 -8.29
N PRO A 629 -11.57 27.51 -8.80
CA PRO A 629 -11.47 26.07 -8.95
C PRO A 629 -10.23 25.64 -9.78
N ASP A 630 -9.94 26.36 -10.87
CA ASP A 630 -8.80 26.06 -11.75
C ASP A 630 -7.43 26.26 -11.09
N ALA A 631 -7.36 27.01 -9.98
CA ALA A 631 -6.11 27.21 -9.24
C ALA A 631 -5.73 26.00 -8.37
N LEU A 632 -6.67 25.07 -8.11
CA LEU A 632 -6.49 23.96 -7.17
C LEU A 632 -5.28 23.08 -7.52
N GLN A 633 -5.14 22.69 -8.78
CA GLN A 633 -4.02 21.86 -9.24
C GLN A 633 -2.68 22.57 -9.04
N GLY A 634 -2.61 23.85 -9.41
CA GLY A 634 -1.39 24.66 -9.24
C GLY A 634 -0.98 24.81 -7.77
N LEU A 635 -1.94 25.07 -6.89
CA LEU A 635 -1.70 25.16 -5.44
C LEU A 635 -1.17 23.84 -4.86
N LEU A 636 -1.82 22.73 -5.19
CA LEU A 636 -1.38 21.40 -4.75
C LEU A 636 0.01 21.03 -5.31
N SER A 637 0.31 21.38 -6.56
CA SER A 637 1.64 21.15 -7.16
C SER A 637 2.77 21.91 -6.46
N VAL A 638 2.47 23.03 -5.79
CA VAL A 638 3.46 23.82 -5.05
C VAL A 638 3.61 23.35 -3.60
N THR A 639 2.52 22.92 -2.96
CA THR A 639 2.48 22.63 -1.52
C THR A 639 2.82 21.15 -1.20
N LEU A 640 2.39 20.22 -2.05
CA LEU A 640 2.61 18.78 -1.85
C LEU A 640 4.05 18.29 -1.99
N PRO A 641 4.97 18.90 -2.77
CA PRO A 641 6.34 18.39 -2.89
C PRO A 641 7.11 18.25 -1.58
N ASN A 642 6.69 18.94 -0.53
CA ASN A 642 7.27 18.83 0.82
C ASN A 642 6.60 17.74 1.68
N SER A 643 5.49 17.16 1.22
CA SER A 643 4.72 16.14 1.93
C SER A 643 5.42 14.78 1.98
N ARG A 644 5.05 13.97 2.98
CA ARG A 644 5.53 12.58 3.12
C ARG A 644 5.14 11.71 1.92
N GLN A 645 3.96 11.95 1.33
CA GLN A 645 3.44 11.15 0.22
C GLN A 645 4.28 11.32 -1.06
N VAL A 646 4.76 12.54 -1.32
CA VAL A 646 5.61 12.81 -2.50
C VAL A 646 6.98 12.14 -2.38
N ARG A 647 7.56 12.02 -1.17
CA ARG A 647 8.90 11.43 -0.98
C ARG A 647 8.98 9.99 -1.49
N TRP A 648 8.02 9.14 -1.11
CA TRP A 648 7.98 7.75 -1.56
C TRP A 648 7.70 7.66 -3.06
N ARG A 649 6.74 8.46 -3.58
CA ARG A 649 6.45 8.51 -5.02
C ARG A 649 7.65 8.97 -5.85
N PHE A 650 8.38 9.96 -5.36
CA PHE A 650 9.63 10.39 -5.98
C PHE A 650 10.66 9.28 -6.00
N ALA A 651 10.86 8.54 -4.90
CA ALA A 651 11.79 7.41 -4.89
C ALA A 651 11.43 6.35 -5.93
N GLN A 652 10.13 6.05 -6.12
CA GLN A 652 9.64 5.11 -7.14
C GLN A 652 9.93 5.60 -8.57
N VAL A 653 9.55 6.85 -8.88
CA VAL A 653 9.76 7.44 -10.22
C VAL A 653 11.26 7.61 -10.50
N ALA A 654 12.04 8.04 -9.52
CA ALA A 654 13.47 8.25 -9.65
C ALA A 654 14.25 6.95 -9.93
N LYS A 655 13.79 5.79 -9.45
CA LYS A 655 14.32 4.48 -9.86
C LYS A 655 14.08 4.22 -11.36
N THR A 656 12.87 4.50 -11.86
CA THR A 656 12.51 4.34 -13.28
C THR A 656 13.32 5.27 -14.19
N PHE A 657 13.48 6.55 -13.82
CA PHE A 657 14.34 7.49 -14.55
C PHE A 657 15.85 7.26 -14.30
N GLY A 658 16.20 6.26 -13.48
CA GLY A 658 17.57 5.82 -13.10
C GLY A 658 18.44 6.89 -12.42
N ILE A 659 17.77 7.87 -11.82
CA ILE A 659 18.33 8.82 -10.84
C ILE A 659 18.76 8.06 -9.59
N LEU A 660 17.93 7.10 -9.16
CA LEU A 660 18.27 6.15 -8.09
C LEU A 660 18.59 4.78 -8.69
N ARG A 661 19.54 4.07 -8.09
CA ARG A 661 19.84 2.68 -8.47
C ARG A 661 18.77 1.74 -7.88
N HIS A 662 18.51 0.64 -8.56
CA HIS A 662 17.64 -0.41 -8.06
C HIS A 662 18.18 -1.00 -6.74
N GLY A 663 17.31 -1.29 -5.78
CA GLY A 663 17.68 -1.84 -4.46
C GLY A 663 18.31 -0.87 -3.48
N VAL A 664 18.49 0.41 -3.83
CA VAL A 664 18.95 1.42 -2.87
C VAL A 664 17.82 1.79 -1.93
N ASP A 665 18.08 1.70 -0.63
CA ASP A 665 17.19 2.18 0.44
C ASP A 665 17.07 3.71 0.36
N PRO A 666 15.86 4.25 0.06
CA PRO A 666 15.64 5.69 -0.04
C PRO A 666 15.99 6.46 1.25
N ARG A 667 16.01 5.81 2.42
CA ARG A 667 16.36 6.43 3.71
C ARG A 667 17.84 6.76 3.83
N LYS A 668 18.70 6.09 3.08
CA LYS A 668 20.15 6.34 3.07
C LYS A 668 20.52 7.54 2.17
N ILE A 669 19.54 8.18 1.54
CA ILE A 669 19.74 9.26 0.57
C ILE A 669 19.06 10.54 1.05
N ASN A 670 19.67 11.69 0.79
CA ASN A 670 19.01 12.98 0.96
C ASN A 670 17.97 13.21 -0.15
N LEU A 671 16.76 12.65 0.04
CA LEU A 671 15.65 12.80 -0.90
C LEU A 671 15.21 14.26 -1.07
N GLN A 672 15.34 15.10 -0.05
CA GLN A 672 14.92 16.50 -0.10
C GLN A 672 15.78 17.32 -1.08
N ALA A 673 17.09 17.09 -1.08
CA ALA A 673 18.00 17.71 -2.04
C ALA A 673 17.64 17.31 -3.48
N LEU A 674 17.28 16.03 -3.70
CA LEU A 674 16.85 15.54 -5.01
C LEU A 674 15.50 16.14 -5.45
N LEU A 675 14.52 16.19 -4.55
CA LEU A 675 13.22 16.83 -4.82
C LEU A 675 13.40 18.29 -5.24
N ARG A 676 14.30 19.04 -4.59
CA ARG A 676 14.63 20.42 -4.96
C ARG A 676 15.32 20.51 -6.33
N LYS A 677 16.26 19.60 -6.62
CA LYS A 677 16.99 19.56 -7.90
C LYS A 677 16.08 19.29 -9.10
N TYR A 678 15.11 18.38 -8.94
CA TYR A 678 14.23 17.94 -10.03
C TYR A 678 12.90 18.71 -10.08
N ARG A 679 12.73 19.75 -9.27
CA ARG A 679 11.54 20.63 -9.33
C ARG A 679 11.44 21.29 -10.71
N GLY A 680 10.24 21.28 -11.30
CA GLY A 680 10.01 21.82 -12.65
C GLY A 680 10.59 20.97 -13.79
N THR A 681 10.94 19.72 -13.52
CA THR A 681 11.36 18.76 -14.56
C THR A 681 10.27 17.72 -14.79
N VAL A 682 10.38 17.01 -15.91
CA VAL A 682 9.51 15.88 -16.29
C VAL A 682 9.38 14.80 -15.21
N VAL A 683 10.39 14.68 -14.33
CA VAL A 683 10.41 13.73 -13.21
C VAL A 683 9.41 14.16 -12.13
N MET A 684 9.38 15.44 -11.78
CA MET A 684 8.47 15.94 -10.75
C MET A 684 7.04 15.99 -11.27
N GLU A 685 6.85 16.37 -12.54
CA GLU A 685 5.55 16.28 -13.19
C GLU A 685 5.00 14.86 -13.12
N GLU A 686 5.82 13.85 -13.50
CA GLU A 686 5.43 12.45 -13.42
C GLU A 686 5.07 12.01 -11.99
N VAL A 687 5.81 12.49 -10.98
CA VAL A 687 5.53 12.19 -9.56
C VAL A 687 4.18 12.75 -9.12
N LEU A 688 3.91 14.02 -9.47
CA LEU A 688 2.66 14.69 -9.14
C LEU A 688 1.49 14.09 -9.92
N ASP A 689 1.62 13.88 -11.23
CA ASP A 689 0.60 13.27 -12.08
C ASP A 689 0.21 11.88 -11.56
N LYS A 690 1.21 11.08 -11.14
CA LYS A 690 0.97 9.75 -10.55
C LYS A 690 0.27 9.84 -9.20
N LEU A 691 0.66 10.80 -8.35
CA LEU A 691 -0.01 11.05 -7.06
C LEU A 691 -1.47 11.51 -7.27
N PHE A 692 -1.70 12.43 -8.20
CA PHE A 692 -2.99 13.01 -8.55
C PHE A 692 -3.93 12.05 -9.27
N HIS A 693 -3.46 10.89 -9.71
CA HIS A 693 -4.31 9.86 -10.28
C HIS A 693 -4.60 8.74 -9.27
N GLU A 694 -3.57 8.28 -8.55
CA GLU A 694 -3.70 7.14 -7.64
C GLU A 694 -4.28 7.49 -6.26
N ARG A 695 -4.07 8.72 -5.78
CA ARG A 695 -4.46 9.12 -4.41
C ARG A 695 -5.47 10.24 -4.36
N MET A 696 -5.42 11.16 -5.31
CA MET A 696 -6.28 12.35 -5.35
C MET A 696 -7.13 12.32 -6.62
N ASP A 697 -8.26 13.01 -6.63
CA ASP A 697 -9.02 13.32 -7.85
C ASP A 697 -9.16 14.85 -7.89
N VAL A 698 -8.13 15.50 -8.44
CA VAL A 698 -8.02 16.96 -8.46
C VAL A 698 -9.07 17.58 -9.37
N THR A 699 -9.42 16.88 -10.46
CA THR A 699 -10.48 17.33 -11.37
C THR A 699 -11.84 17.26 -10.69
N GLY A 700 -12.16 16.14 -10.04
CA GLY A 700 -13.39 16.01 -9.26
C GLY A 700 -13.46 17.01 -8.10
N ALA A 701 -12.34 17.32 -7.44
CA ALA A 701 -12.29 18.35 -6.40
C ALA A 701 -12.52 19.76 -6.95
N ARG A 702 -11.95 20.10 -8.11
CA ARG A 702 -12.27 21.34 -8.83
C ARG A 702 -13.77 21.42 -9.13
N ASP A 703 -14.36 20.33 -9.61
CA ASP A 703 -15.79 20.30 -9.97
C ASP A 703 -16.68 20.48 -8.73
N VAL A 704 -16.27 19.95 -7.56
CA VAL A 704 -16.95 20.19 -6.27
C VAL A 704 -16.83 21.66 -5.83
N LEU A 705 -15.65 22.28 -5.94
CA LEU A 705 -15.49 23.72 -5.64
C LEU A 705 -16.38 24.57 -6.55
N HIS A 706 -16.45 24.24 -7.83
CA HIS A 706 -17.34 24.90 -8.77
C HIS A 706 -18.81 24.72 -8.39
N ALA A 707 -19.22 23.52 -7.97
CA ALA A 707 -20.58 23.24 -7.51
C ALA A 707 -20.95 23.99 -6.22
N ILE A 708 -19.99 24.18 -5.31
CA ILE A 708 -20.16 25.03 -4.12
C ILE A 708 -20.39 26.50 -4.54
N GLN A 709 -19.56 27.01 -5.45
CA GLN A 709 -19.59 28.42 -5.88
C GLN A 709 -20.82 28.77 -6.72
N THR A 710 -21.40 27.80 -7.42
CA THR A 710 -22.64 27.95 -8.21
C THR A 710 -23.90 27.71 -7.40
N GLY A 711 -23.80 27.24 -6.16
CA GLY A 711 -24.93 26.93 -5.28
C GLY A 711 -25.53 25.53 -5.47
N LEU A 712 -24.96 24.68 -6.34
CA LEU A 712 -25.36 23.27 -6.48
C LEU A 712 -25.10 22.45 -5.21
N ILE A 713 -24.07 22.83 -4.44
CA ILE A 713 -23.74 22.24 -3.14
C ILE A 713 -23.78 23.33 -2.08
N SER A 714 -24.65 23.17 -1.09
CA SER A 714 -24.72 24.09 0.05
C SER A 714 -23.67 23.76 1.11
N LEU A 715 -23.06 24.78 1.72
CA LEU A 715 -22.19 24.65 2.90
C LEU A 715 -22.93 25.13 4.14
N GLU A 716 -22.86 24.36 5.23
CA GLU A 716 -23.51 24.73 6.49
C GLU A 716 -22.61 24.40 7.69
N VAL A 717 -22.47 25.34 8.64
CA VAL A 717 -21.80 25.06 9.92
C VAL A 717 -22.79 24.39 10.85
N SER A 718 -22.43 23.23 11.40
CA SER A 718 -23.32 22.44 12.25
C SER A 718 -22.71 22.17 13.62
N PRO A 719 -23.54 21.95 14.66
CA PRO A 719 -23.11 21.33 15.90
C PRO A 719 -22.48 19.95 15.65
N THR A 720 -21.81 19.42 16.67
CA THR A 720 -21.14 18.12 16.56
C THR A 720 -22.13 16.96 16.66
N GLY A 721 -22.05 15.97 15.77
CA GLY A 721 -22.89 14.78 15.87
C GLY A 721 -22.14 13.45 15.62
N PRO A 722 -22.80 12.29 15.77
CA PRO A 722 -22.17 10.96 15.60
C PRO A 722 -21.59 10.75 14.20
N MET A 723 -22.18 11.31 13.15
CA MET A 723 -21.65 11.19 11.77
C MET A 723 -20.37 11.98 11.53
N GLY A 724 -19.99 12.91 12.41
CA GLY A 724 -18.68 13.57 12.39
C GLY A 724 -17.60 12.80 13.16
N VAL A 725 -17.95 11.71 13.86
CA VAL A 725 -17.02 10.87 14.63
C VAL A 725 -16.54 9.71 13.76
N SER A 726 -15.24 9.67 13.48
CA SER A 726 -14.64 8.57 12.72
C SER A 726 -14.19 7.46 13.65
N ASN A 727 -14.53 6.21 13.32
CA ASN A 727 -14.00 5.01 13.98
C ASN A 727 -12.46 4.89 13.82
N ARG A 728 -11.85 5.59 12.86
CA ARG A 728 -10.39 5.68 12.70
C ARG A 728 -9.77 6.79 13.57
N SER A 729 -10.53 7.85 13.84
CA SER A 729 -10.11 8.99 14.67
C SER A 729 -10.30 8.76 16.17
N SER A 730 -11.25 7.88 16.54
CA SER A 730 -11.62 7.63 17.93
C SER A 730 -10.50 6.93 18.69
N ARG A 731 -10.07 7.59 19.77
CA ARG A 731 -9.21 7.03 20.83
C ARG A 731 -9.79 5.72 21.40
N ASP A 732 -11.08 5.45 21.19
CA ASP A 732 -11.84 4.30 21.70
C ASP A 732 -11.53 2.95 21.03
N LEU A 733 -10.74 2.93 19.96
CA LEU A 733 -10.21 1.69 19.37
C LEU A 733 -8.85 1.28 19.95
N LEU A 734 -8.36 2.02 20.95
CA LEU A 734 -7.21 1.60 21.73
C LEU A 734 -7.64 0.49 22.69
N LEU A 735 -7.25 -0.75 22.38
CA LEU A 735 -7.22 -1.81 23.37
C LEU A 735 -6.45 -1.26 24.58
N PRO A 736 -6.93 -1.50 25.83
CA PRO A 736 -6.14 -1.24 27.01
C PRO A 736 -4.73 -1.79 26.79
N ASN A 737 -3.72 -0.96 27.07
CA ASN A 737 -2.35 -1.43 27.11
C ASN A 737 -2.32 -2.69 27.97
N TRP A 738 -1.50 -3.66 27.58
CA TRP A 738 -1.39 -4.88 28.39
C TRP A 738 -1.18 -4.46 29.82
N ASP A 739 -1.88 -5.11 30.74
CA ASP A 739 -1.42 -5.10 32.12
C ASP A 739 0.05 -5.51 32.06
N ASN A 740 0.94 -4.66 32.55
CA ASN A 740 2.38 -4.91 32.55
C ASN A 740 2.68 -6.29 33.16
N ALA A 741 1.80 -6.81 34.01
CA ALA A 741 1.80 -8.18 34.50
C ALA A 741 1.78 -9.25 33.39
N ALA A 742 0.92 -9.14 32.38
CA ALA A 742 0.80 -10.13 31.30
C ALA A 742 2.02 -10.16 30.36
N VAL A 743 2.63 -9.00 30.09
CA VAL A 743 3.89 -8.93 29.31
C VAL A 743 5.02 -9.54 30.13
N ARG A 744 5.09 -9.22 31.43
CA ARG A 744 6.08 -9.78 32.36
C ARG A 744 5.92 -11.28 32.52
N GLU A 745 4.70 -11.82 32.51
CA GLU A 745 4.47 -13.27 32.61
C GLU A 745 4.93 -14.01 31.34
N LYS A 746 4.77 -13.41 30.16
CA LYS A 746 5.34 -13.96 28.92
C LYS A 746 6.86 -13.85 28.89
N LEU A 747 7.43 -12.73 29.36
CA LEU A 747 8.86 -12.56 29.52
C LEU A 747 9.43 -13.63 30.48
N ARG A 748 8.77 -13.85 31.61
CA ARG A 748 9.09 -14.91 32.57
C ARG A 748 9.07 -16.28 31.91
N THR A 749 7.97 -16.63 31.24
CA THR A 749 7.82 -17.90 30.51
C THR A 749 8.97 -18.11 29.54
N ARG A 750 9.38 -17.08 28.80
CA ARG A 750 10.53 -17.13 27.88
C ARG A 750 11.85 -17.37 28.60
N LEU A 751 12.18 -16.54 29.60
CA LEU A 751 13.45 -16.63 30.33
C LEU A 751 13.62 -17.97 31.06
N VAL A 752 12.53 -18.50 31.61
CA VAL A 752 12.51 -19.75 32.38
C VAL A 752 12.56 -20.98 31.46
N ASN A 753 12.03 -20.87 30.24
CA ASN A 753 12.14 -21.93 29.22
C ASN A 753 13.48 -21.95 28.47
N GLU A 754 14.30 -20.91 28.63
CA GLU A 754 15.63 -20.84 28.02
C GLU A 754 16.56 -21.95 28.56
N ARG A 755 17.49 -22.39 27.72
CA ARG A 755 18.55 -23.34 28.10
C ARG A 755 19.81 -22.58 28.50
N ALA A 756 20.30 -22.87 29.70
CA ALA A 756 21.45 -22.23 30.31
C ALA A 756 22.58 -23.22 30.52
N VAL A 757 23.79 -22.67 30.63
CA VAL A 757 25.03 -23.42 30.81
C VAL A 757 25.79 -22.81 31.98
N LEU A 758 26.29 -23.67 32.87
CA LEU A 758 27.21 -23.32 33.94
C LEU A 758 28.59 -23.88 33.61
N CYS A 759 29.61 -23.03 33.59
CA CYS A 759 31.00 -23.40 33.40
C CYS A 759 31.81 -23.14 34.68
N CYS A 760 32.50 -24.16 35.17
CA CYS A 760 33.30 -24.04 36.39
C CYS A 760 34.62 -23.30 36.15
N LEU A 761 34.86 -22.22 36.89
CA LEU A 761 36.11 -21.44 36.76
C LEU A 761 37.37 -22.23 37.16
N LYS A 762 37.23 -23.29 37.97
CA LYS A 762 38.38 -24.08 38.45
C LYS A 762 38.82 -25.21 37.51
N CYS A 763 37.87 -25.91 36.89
CA CYS A 763 38.16 -27.13 36.13
C CYS A 763 37.54 -27.17 34.74
N GLY A 764 36.91 -26.07 34.30
CA GLY A 764 36.27 -25.95 32.99
C GLY A 764 35.06 -26.86 32.77
N ASN A 765 34.62 -27.61 33.78
CA ASN A 765 33.50 -28.54 33.60
C ASN A 765 32.19 -27.78 33.34
N VAL A 766 31.48 -28.21 32.31
CA VAL A 766 30.27 -27.57 31.81
C VAL A 766 29.03 -28.38 32.15
N ARG A 767 28.00 -27.72 32.67
CA ARG A 767 26.70 -28.33 32.99
C ARG A 767 25.58 -27.57 32.30
N ARG A 768 24.78 -28.27 31.50
CA ARG A 768 23.63 -27.73 30.77
C ARG A 768 22.34 -28.03 31.52
N PHE A 769 21.41 -27.09 31.51
CA PHE A 769 20.11 -27.26 32.17
C PHE A 769 19.09 -26.30 31.57
N ARG A 770 17.80 -26.56 31.82
CA ARG A 770 16.72 -25.61 31.54
C ARG A 770 16.50 -24.74 32.77
N VAL A 771 16.37 -23.43 32.59
CA VAL A 771 16.31 -22.49 33.72
C VAL A 771 15.17 -22.84 34.70
N ALA A 772 14.00 -23.26 34.19
CA ALA A 772 12.88 -23.79 34.97
C ALA A 772 13.27 -24.80 36.05
N ARG A 773 14.24 -25.66 35.74
CA ARG A 773 14.64 -26.79 36.57
C ARG A 773 15.78 -26.44 37.52
N PHE A 774 16.23 -25.18 37.57
CA PHE A 774 17.40 -24.81 38.36
C PHE A 774 17.26 -25.20 39.83
N ASN A 775 16.09 -24.99 40.44
CA ASN A 775 15.86 -25.34 41.84
C ASN A 775 15.57 -26.84 42.07
N GLU A 776 15.20 -27.58 41.01
CA GLU A 776 14.90 -29.03 41.09
C GLU A 776 16.18 -29.89 41.01
N ILE A 777 17.26 -29.33 40.47
CA ILE A 777 18.49 -30.08 40.23
C ILE A 777 19.35 -30.06 41.49
N GLU A 778 19.43 -31.20 42.17
CA GLU A 778 20.31 -31.37 43.32
C GLU A 778 21.78 -31.09 42.96
N GLY A 779 22.43 -30.34 43.84
CA GLY A 779 23.84 -29.96 43.68
C GLY A 779 24.13 -29.02 42.51
N ILE A 780 23.14 -28.36 41.88
CA ILE A 780 23.39 -27.47 40.72
C ILE A 780 24.34 -26.31 41.04
N ARG A 781 24.39 -25.87 42.30
CA ARG A 781 25.25 -24.78 42.78
C ARG A 781 26.72 -25.19 42.97
N LYS A 782 27.05 -26.47 42.73
CA LYS A 782 28.40 -27.02 42.83
C LYS A 782 28.79 -27.68 41.52
N CYS A 783 30.07 -27.58 41.17
CA CYS A 783 30.62 -28.29 40.02
C CYS A 783 30.52 -29.80 40.23
N SER A 784 29.99 -30.53 39.25
CA SER A 784 29.85 -32.00 39.32
C SER A 784 31.19 -32.75 39.27
N LYS A 785 32.29 -32.09 38.89
CA LYS A 785 33.63 -32.69 38.79
C LYS A 785 34.53 -32.35 39.98
N CYS A 786 34.57 -31.09 40.41
CA CYS A 786 35.52 -30.62 41.43
C CYS A 786 34.87 -29.98 42.66
N SER A 787 33.53 -30.03 42.76
CA SER A 787 32.75 -29.45 43.86
C SER A 787 32.93 -27.94 44.10
N GLY A 788 33.56 -27.21 43.16
CA GLY A 788 33.74 -25.77 43.24
C GLY A 788 32.41 -25.01 43.10
N THR A 789 32.29 -23.87 43.76
CA THR A 789 31.07 -23.03 43.79
C THR A 789 31.09 -21.86 42.81
N MET A 790 32.24 -21.55 42.22
CA MET A 790 32.40 -20.48 41.23
C MET A 790 32.05 -21.01 39.84
N LEU A 791 30.80 -20.76 39.42
CA LEU A 791 30.24 -21.22 38.15
C LEU A 791 29.75 -20.02 37.35
N ALA A 792 30.39 -19.72 36.23
CA ALA A 792 29.92 -18.69 35.30
C ALA A 792 28.75 -19.22 34.49
N CYS A 793 27.73 -18.38 34.26
CA CYS A 793 26.52 -18.72 33.54
C CYS A 793 26.36 -17.90 32.26
N ALA A 794 25.97 -18.59 31.18
CA ALA A 794 25.49 -17.98 29.95
C ALA A 794 24.41 -18.85 29.31
N ARG A 795 23.82 -18.36 28.21
CA ARG A 795 22.92 -19.15 27.37
C ARG A 795 23.69 -20.26 26.67
N GLU A 796 23.00 -21.35 26.35
CA GLU A 796 23.59 -22.47 25.62
C GLU A 796 24.15 -22.08 24.25
N SER A 797 23.52 -21.13 23.55
CA SER A 797 24.05 -20.60 22.29
C SER A 797 25.39 -19.88 22.41
N MET A 798 25.77 -19.45 23.63
CA MET A 798 27.05 -18.79 23.92
C MET A 798 28.05 -19.73 24.61
N GLN A 799 27.79 -21.04 24.63
CA GLN A 799 28.65 -22.01 25.34
C GLN A 799 30.11 -21.94 24.89
N SER A 800 30.38 -21.95 23.59
CA SER A 800 31.74 -21.91 23.04
C SER A 800 32.50 -20.65 23.47
N MET A 801 31.79 -19.52 23.50
CA MET A 801 32.32 -18.23 23.93
C MET A 801 32.57 -18.19 25.45
N LEU A 802 31.66 -18.77 26.24
CA LEU A 802 31.80 -18.89 27.70
C LEU A 802 33.01 -19.75 28.09
N GLU A 803 33.18 -20.91 27.43
CA GLU A 803 34.35 -21.78 27.64
C GLU A 803 35.65 -21.05 27.28
N GLY A 804 35.65 -20.32 26.16
CA GLY A 804 36.77 -19.48 25.75
C GLY A 804 37.14 -18.42 26.79
N TRP A 805 36.15 -17.68 27.34
CA TRP A 805 36.41 -16.68 28.39
C TRP A 805 36.88 -17.29 29.70
N VAL A 806 36.38 -18.48 30.07
CA VAL A 806 36.82 -19.16 31.31
C VAL A 806 38.24 -19.71 31.18
N ALA A 807 38.66 -20.12 29.98
CA ALA A 807 40.01 -20.58 29.70
C ALA A 807 41.01 -19.45 29.39
N SER A 808 40.54 -18.20 29.25
CA SER A 808 41.35 -17.04 28.90
C SER A 808 42.30 -16.65 30.03
N GLU A 809 43.56 -16.34 29.68
CA GLU A 809 44.56 -15.79 30.60
C GLU A 809 44.52 -14.23 30.65
N ASP A 810 43.63 -13.59 29.87
CA ASP A 810 43.45 -12.13 29.91
C ASP A 810 42.78 -11.72 31.23
N GLU A 811 43.40 -10.80 31.97
CA GLU A 811 42.89 -10.25 33.23
C GLU A 811 41.47 -9.68 33.10
N LYS A 812 41.10 -9.11 31.94
CA LYS A 812 39.76 -8.57 31.69
C LYS A 812 38.72 -9.68 31.62
N ASP A 813 39.02 -10.77 30.92
CA ASP A 813 38.11 -11.92 30.79
C ASP A 813 37.98 -12.67 32.11
N GLN A 814 39.09 -12.84 32.83
CA GLN A 814 39.08 -13.42 34.18
C GLN A 814 38.25 -12.57 35.14
N GLY A 815 38.44 -11.24 35.14
CA GLY A 815 37.65 -10.31 35.95
C GLY A 815 36.16 -10.32 35.58
N ARG A 816 35.85 -10.49 34.29
CA ARG A 816 34.49 -10.60 33.76
C ARG A 816 33.80 -11.89 34.23
N MET A 817 34.47 -13.03 34.07
CA MET A 817 33.94 -14.34 34.46
C MET A 817 33.83 -14.49 35.98
N MET A 818 34.77 -13.90 36.74
CA MET A 818 34.70 -13.84 38.20
C MET A 818 33.45 -13.09 38.67
N LYS A 819 33.14 -11.92 38.07
CA LYS A 819 31.90 -11.17 38.36
C LYS A 819 30.66 -11.97 37.98
N ASN A 820 30.65 -12.64 36.84
CA ASN A 820 29.53 -13.48 36.43
C ASN A 820 29.28 -14.63 37.44
N ALA A 821 30.34 -15.36 37.80
CA ALA A 821 30.25 -16.47 38.75
C ALA A 821 29.84 -16.01 40.17
N ASP A 822 30.32 -14.83 40.61
CA ASP A 822 29.92 -14.23 41.89
C ASP A 822 28.43 -13.88 41.92
N LEU A 823 27.87 -13.37 40.82
CA LEU A 823 26.42 -13.13 40.71
C LEU A 823 25.63 -14.43 40.86
N VAL A 824 26.06 -15.49 40.18
CA VAL A 824 25.41 -16.82 40.25
C VAL A 824 25.53 -17.40 41.66
N GLN A 825 26.68 -17.26 42.31
CA GLN A 825 26.88 -17.75 43.67
C GLN A 825 26.03 -16.97 44.70
N SER A 826 25.96 -15.65 44.57
CA SER A 826 25.33 -14.76 45.55
C SER A 826 23.80 -14.61 45.39
N ARG A 827 23.28 -14.70 44.17
CA ARG A 827 21.85 -14.52 43.84
C ARG A 827 21.19 -15.78 43.27
N GLY A 828 21.97 -16.82 42.96
CA GLY A 828 21.44 -18.11 42.53
C GLY A 828 20.53 -18.01 41.32
N TYR A 829 19.29 -18.49 41.47
CA TYR A 829 18.28 -18.52 40.42
C TYR A 829 18.01 -17.13 39.80
N GLU A 830 17.96 -16.08 40.61
CA GLU A 830 17.69 -14.71 40.13
C GLU A 830 18.79 -14.22 39.16
N ALA A 831 20.05 -14.55 39.45
CA ALA A 831 21.17 -14.21 38.56
C ALA A 831 21.11 -14.99 37.25
N VAL A 832 20.76 -16.28 37.30
CA VAL A 832 20.59 -17.10 36.09
C VAL A 832 19.47 -16.52 35.21
N VAL A 833 18.31 -16.20 35.79
CA VAL A 833 17.19 -15.58 35.06
C VAL A 833 17.59 -14.22 34.46
N CYS A 834 18.32 -13.39 35.21
CA CYS A 834 18.80 -12.09 34.74
C CYS A 834 19.78 -12.21 33.57
N LEU A 835 20.73 -13.15 33.63
CA LEU A 835 21.70 -13.41 32.57
C LEU A 835 21.09 -14.04 31.31
N MET A 836 19.87 -14.62 31.41
CA MET A 836 19.11 -15.03 30.23
C MET A 836 18.47 -13.84 29.49
N GLY A 837 18.50 -12.63 30.06
CA GLY A 837 18.02 -11.42 29.40
C GLY A 837 18.93 -10.99 28.24
N ARG A 838 18.34 -10.42 27.19
CA ARG A 838 19.02 -10.03 25.93
C ARG A 838 19.84 -8.76 26.14
N GLY A 839 21.11 -8.82 25.75
CA GLY A 839 22.06 -7.73 25.96
C GLY A 839 22.47 -7.52 27.42
N ILE A 840 22.11 -8.45 28.31
CA ILE A 840 22.45 -8.38 29.72
C ILE A 840 23.72 -9.20 29.96
N GLY A 841 24.87 -8.52 29.86
CA GLY A 841 26.15 -9.05 30.35
C GLY A 841 26.28 -8.90 31.87
N GLU A 842 27.36 -9.42 32.44
CA GLU A 842 27.68 -9.40 33.87
C GLU A 842 27.62 -8.00 34.51
N ALA A 843 28.12 -6.96 33.84
CA ALA A 843 28.07 -5.59 34.36
C ALA A 843 26.64 -5.04 34.42
N THR A 844 25.80 -5.36 33.43
CA THR A 844 24.38 -4.95 33.43
C THR A 844 23.60 -5.77 34.43
N ALA A 845 23.81 -7.10 34.49
CA ALA A 845 23.19 -7.99 35.48
C ALA A 845 23.49 -7.53 36.92
N GLN A 846 24.74 -7.15 37.21
CA GLN A 846 25.13 -6.63 38.52
C GLN A 846 24.37 -5.34 38.89
N ARG A 847 24.22 -4.40 37.94
CA ARG A 847 23.44 -3.17 38.15
C ARG A 847 21.96 -3.45 38.41
N LEU A 848 21.35 -4.36 37.64
CA LEU A 848 19.94 -4.71 37.77
C LEU A 848 19.66 -5.44 39.09
N LEU A 849 20.49 -6.41 39.44
CA LEU A 849 20.37 -7.18 40.68
C LEU A 849 20.59 -6.28 41.91
N ARG A 850 21.50 -5.30 41.85
CA ARG A 850 21.70 -4.35 42.96
C ARG A 850 20.48 -3.44 43.18
N ARG A 851 19.77 -3.06 42.11
CA ARG A 851 18.56 -2.21 42.19
C ARG A 851 17.31 -2.98 42.63
N THR A 852 17.33 -4.31 42.57
CA THR A 852 16.17 -5.15 42.85
C THR A 852 16.33 -5.90 44.18
N GLN A 853 15.35 -5.77 45.07
CA GLN A 853 15.31 -6.52 46.33
C GLN A 853 15.33 -8.04 46.09
N ARG A 854 15.95 -8.80 47.01
CA ARG A 854 15.95 -10.27 46.94
C ARG A 854 14.53 -10.81 47.06
N ASN A 855 14.22 -11.88 46.33
CA ASN A 855 12.91 -12.53 46.25
C ASN A 855 11.80 -11.68 45.60
N ASN A 856 12.11 -10.49 45.08
CA ASN A 856 11.17 -9.70 44.28
C ASN A 856 11.32 -10.03 42.79
N MET A 857 10.76 -11.17 42.38
CA MET A 857 10.86 -11.63 41.00
C MET A 857 10.12 -10.72 40.02
N GLU A 858 9.02 -10.10 40.43
CA GLU A 858 8.28 -9.18 39.58
C GLU A 858 9.08 -7.91 39.28
N GLY A 859 9.71 -7.31 40.31
CA GLY A 859 10.62 -6.17 40.15
C GLY A 859 11.85 -6.52 39.31
N LEU A 860 12.36 -7.76 39.42
CA LEU A 860 13.49 -8.22 38.59
C LEU A 860 13.07 -8.35 37.12
N LEU A 861 11.90 -8.93 36.85
CA LEU A 861 11.35 -9.05 35.50
C LEU A 861 11.11 -7.67 34.87
N GLU A 862 10.62 -6.70 35.66
CA GLU A 862 10.48 -5.32 35.20
C GLU A 862 11.84 -4.68 34.84
N ALA A 863 12.85 -4.88 35.69
CA ALA A 863 14.20 -4.37 35.46
C ALA A 863 14.86 -5.01 34.22
N ILE A 864 14.68 -6.32 34.02
CA ILE A 864 15.13 -7.04 32.83
C ILE A 864 14.40 -6.52 31.58
N HIS A 865 13.07 -6.35 31.65
CA HIS A 865 12.27 -5.83 30.53
C HIS A 865 12.79 -4.47 30.06
N LYS A 866 13.00 -3.53 30.99
CA LYS A 866 13.56 -2.19 30.69
C LYS A 866 14.96 -2.28 30.06
N ALA A 867 15.81 -3.18 30.55
CA ALA A 867 17.15 -3.37 30.01
C ALA A 867 17.17 -3.98 28.60
N GLU A 868 16.26 -4.90 28.27
CA GLU A 868 16.15 -5.46 26.92
C GLU A 868 15.69 -4.42 25.89
N ILE A 869 14.78 -3.52 26.28
CA ILE A 869 14.35 -2.40 25.43
C ILE A 869 15.54 -1.47 25.14
N GLU A 870 16.29 -1.10 26.17
CA GLU A 870 17.44 -0.20 26.00
C GLU A 870 18.55 -0.84 25.15
N TYR A 871 18.80 -2.14 25.32
CA TYR A 871 19.72 -2.88 24.44
C TYR A 871 19.24 -2.90 23.00
N ALA A 872 17.95 -3.17 22.75
CA ALA A 872 17.38 -3.16 21.40
C ALA A 872 17.52 -1.78 20.75
N ARG A 873 17.30 -0.69 21.51
CA ARG A 873 17.45 0.70 21.04
C ARG A 873 18.90 1.04 20.69
N THR A 874 19.85 0.59 21.50
CA THR A 874 21.25 0.99 21.35
C THR A 874 22.03 0.09 20.41
N ARG A 875 21.61 -1.16 20.16
CA ARG A 875 22.35 -2.16 19.35
C ARG A 875 22.88 -1.65 17.99
N ARG A 876 22.19 -0.73 17.31
CA ARG A 876 22.63 -0.11 16.05
C ARG A 876 23.96 0.65 16.14
N PHE A 877 24.34 1.10 17.33
CA PHE A 877 25.56 1.89 17.57
C PHE A 877 26.76 1.04 18.02
N TRP A 878 26.59 -0.28 18.15
CA TRP A 878 27.61 -1.21 18.67
C TRP A 878 28.10 -2.20 17.60
N SER A 879 27.76 -1.96 16.32
CA SER A 879 28.22 -2.73 15.17
C SER A 879 29.55 -2.24 14.64
#